data_AF-A0A8S1E9R8-F1
#
_entry.id   AF-A0A8S1E9R8-F1
#
_cell.length_a   1.000
_cell.length_b   1.000
_cell.length_c   1.000
_cell.angle_alpha   90.00
_cell.angle_beta   90.00
_cell.angle_gamma   90.00
#
_symmetry.space_group_name_H-M   'P 1'
#
loop_
_entity.id
_entity.type
_entity.pdbx_description
1 polymer ?
#
loop_
_entity_poly.entity_id
_entity_poly.type
_entity_poly.pdbx_seq_one_letter_code
_entity_poly.pdbx_strand_id
1 'polypeptide(L)'
;MRSRIRYAHLHDINNEPSFRVYEMIVLFFAIFGICFLIGFNVDIPQTVQTVSMSAKETIYKVFNIQSVNHYAEIYFNKAASEFLNCSAFFNNSKDSIDVYVNRGRLRIYPDDPKDLAMDCDSMHSRIHGDISNFSQLKRSVAFVRNIYNSYELQEIFISTNYHPNQTFCHVLDKKSSEDFKRKMRKLDDCFDNILVLDKELDFDSKGHDQDRGHFLCLEAILNRNWNHALLLQNYDLVVKSNEELSEISEILNISSAVELEDPNPGRFDKWADWTGLKLFKNETGIPDEILHTKLFIRKSLNEPIMQLFNSKWYYGVDEMLVHTLYANKLGLKGQMIANCTKSKREFTRFTDWNVFGGNGFDRKCKSKWKRHGICIMGIEYLDFLANSNSLTANKVMADVDMGTPICMHEFLLGKLDRKPTFNHEFVRQYPQVRELAQIANRTFNPANFKSLNACFFAQKGWDVEVYEYRKDIRTMKHVQGRSINLALSQRGKSALEAVGLKEYIVSQGVPMYSRLVHNKDGKTFSRQPYGQPGEHIVSINRRHLNEVMITQAEKCPNVKFFFEHKVKGIDYEKKELIVQNPEPSEFLVHADLIIACDGAYSAVRRSLMTIPRFNFSQEYIEHGYVELNIMANNNNDFALEANVFHLWPRGHFTLIALANKDKTFTVTIFAPFSEFEKHMSNTNDVLKFFEENFPDAYQLLGKDHIVDTFNRVKPQPLVSIKCAPHHFFDNLLLMGDAAHAMVPFYGQGMNCGFEDCLVFSEILEKCGDRIPDAIETYTKCRVKDAHTINDLAMYNYEELKDLVNHSSYKLRKKFDLFMNKLFPNSWIPLYSMVTFTRTPYSEVVEKRKRQDRILSCVFNSLSCAALAAMAVAVYKNRANF
;
A
#
# COMPACT_ATOMS: atom_id res chain seq x y z
N MET A 1 61.40 -16.14 -22.55
CA MET A 1 60.73 -16.94 -21.50
C MET A 1 59.34 -16.35 -21.27
N ARG A 2 58.29 -17.09 -21.64
CA ARG A 2 56.88 -16.71 -21.47
C ARG A 2 56.31 -17.58 -20.33
N SER A 3 55.70 -16.99 -19.31
CA SER A 3 54.78 -17.68 -18.41
C SER A 3 53.48 -16.87 -18.32
N ARG A 4 52.40 -17.50 -18.79
CA ARG A 4 51.01 -17.01 -18.74
C ARG A 4 50.36 -17.59 -17.48
N ILE A 5 49.79 -16.74 -16.64
CA ILE A 5 48.89 -17.14 -15.55
C ILE A 5 47.45 -16.98 -16.09
N ARG A 6 46.69 -18.08 -16.15
CA ARG A 6 45.28 -18.13 -16.55
C ARG A 6 44.40 -18.06 -15.30
N TYR A 7 43.40 -17.17 -15.31
CA TYR A 7 42.30 -17.14 -14.35
C TYR A 7 41.40 -18.37 -14.52
N ALA A 8 41.01 -18.98 -13.40
CA ALA A 8 40.20 -20.19 -13.35
C ALA A 8 38.74 -19.90 -13.74
N HIS A 9 38.26 -20.67 -14.71
CA HIS A 9 36.86 -20.79 -15.10
C HIS A 9 36.07 -21.53 -14.02
N LEU A 10 34.88 -21.01 -13.68
CA LEU A 10 33.79 -21.78 -13.08
C LEU A 10 33.26 -22.79 -14.11
N HIS A 11 33.85 -23.99 -14.12
CA HIS A 11 33.32 -25.20 -14.73
C HIS A 11 33.29 -26.30 -13.65
N ASP A 12 32.31 -27.20 -13.77
CA ASP A 12 32.06 -28.43 -12.99
C ASP A 12 31.26 -28.32 -11.67
N ILE A 13 29.95 -28.54 -11.79
CA ILE A 13 29.22 -29.56 -11.01
C ILE A 13 28.26 -30.29 -11.98
N ASN A 14 28.60 -31.52 -12.34
CA ASN A 14 27.74 -32.50 -13.01
C ASN A 14 27.83 -33.83 -12.24
N ASN A 15 26.67 -34.44 -11.99
CA ASN A 15 26.31 -35.83 -11.62
C ASN A 15 25.06 -35.74 -10.72
N GLU A 16 23.89 -36.36 -10.88
CA GLU A 16 23.12 -37.18 -11.85
C GLU A 16 21.66 -37.22 -11.27
N PRO A 17 20.62 -37.86 -11.84
CA PRO A 17 20.30 -38.16 -13.24
C PRO A 17 18.92 -37.58 -13.68
N SER A 18 18.62 -37.85 -14.94
CA SER A 18 17.47 -37.48 -15.78
C SER A 18 16.06 -37.73 -15.22
N PHE A 19 15.16 -36.76 -15.38
CA PHE A 19 13.72 -37.02 -15.58
C PHE A 19 13.09 -36.09 -16.64
N ARG A 20 12.21 -36.69 -17.44
CA ARG A 20 11.87 -36.37 -18.83
C ARG A 20 11.02 -35.11 -19.01
N VAL A 21 11.37 -34.30 -20.02
CA VAL A 21 10.58 -33.15 -20.54
C VAL A 21 9.78 -33.60 -21.78
N TYR A 22 8.95 -34.64 -21.66
CA TYR A 22 8.17 -35.15 -22.81
C TYR A 22 6.65 -35.24 -22.59
N GLU A 23 6.09 -34.52 -21.59
CA GLU A 23 4.65 -34.58 -21.28
C GLU A 23 3.90 -33.23 -21.26
N MET A 24 4.51 -32.12 -21.72
CA MET A 24 3.80 -30.82 -21.80
C MET A 24 3.35 -30.40 -23.20
N ILE A 25 3.43 -31.28 -24.21
CA ILE A 25 3.00 -30.98 -25.59
C ILE A 25 1.77 -31.81 -26.02
N VAL A 26 1.31 -32.76 -25.21
CA VAL A 26 0.14 -33.60 -25.56
C VAL A 26 -1.15 -33.21 -24.82
N LEU A 27 -1.09 -32.31 -23.82
CA LEU A 27 -2.26 -31.90 -23.03
C LEU A 27 -2.98 -30.63 -23.54
N PHE A 28 -2.87 -30.32 -24.84
CA PHE A 28 -3.51 -29.15 -25.46
C PHE A 28 -4.55 -29.50 -26.53
N PHE A 29 -4.87 -30.78 -26.75
CA PHE A 29 -5.80 -31.22 -27.81
C PHE A 29 -6.86 -32.25 -27.43
N ALA A 30 -7.20 -32.41 -26.15
CA ALA A 30 -8.36 -33.22 -25.78
C ALA A 30 -9.08 -32.59 -24.60
N ILE A 31 -10.23 -31.97 -24.87
CA ILE A 31 -11.48 -31.94 -24.08
C ILE A 31 -12.29 -30.72 -24.60
N PHE A 32 -13.08 -30.94 -25.65
CA PHE A 32 -14.34 -30.22 -25.86
C PHE A 32 -15.26 -31.00 -26.80
N GLY A 33 -16.45 -31.35 -26.30
CA GLY A 33 -17.60 -31.91 -27.03
C GLY A 33 -17.82 -33.42 -26.81
N ILE A 34 -19.00 -33.99 -26.52
CA ILE A 34 -20.43 -33.61 -26.51
C ILE A 34 -21.09 -34.71 -25.61
N CYS A 35 -21.76 -34.42 -24.48
CA CYS A 35 -23.21 -34.28 -24.24
C CYS A 35 -24.16 -35.49 -24.54
N PHE A 36 -25.06 -35.77 -23.56
CA PHE A 36 -26.36 -36.50 -23.59
C PHE A 36 -26.38 -38.05 -23.54
N LEU A 37 -27.29 -38.78 -22.86
CA LEU A 37 -28.36 -38.59 -21.85
C LEU A 37 -28.94 -40.02 -21.51
N ILE A 38 -29.80 -40.11 -20.48
CA ILE A 38 -30.76 -41.21 -20.11
C ILE A 38 -30.14 -42.44 -19.39
N GLY A 39 -30.63 -42.98 -18.27
CA GLY A 39 -31.78 -42.71 -17.40
C GLY A 39 -32.18 -43.99 -16.62
N PHE A 40 -32.70 -43.82 -15.39
CA PHE A 40 -33.44 -44.79 -14.53
C PHE A 40 -32.63 -46.02 -13.99
N ASN A 41 -32.83 -46.59 -12.80
CA ASN A 41 -33.91 -46.59 -11.79
C ASN A 41 -33.37 -47.24 -10.47
N VAL A 42 -33.85 -46.77 -9.30
CA VAL A 42 -34.35 -47.57 -8.12
C VAL A 42 -33.35 -48.52 -7.39
N ASP A 43 -33.15 -48.56 -6.06
CA ASP A 43 -34.10 -48.69 -4.93
C ASP A 43 -33.46 -48.37 -3.54
N ILE A 44 -34.31 -48.17 -2.52
CA ILE A 44 -34.03 -47.96 -1.07
C ILE A 44 -34.12 -49.32 -0.33
N PRO A 45 -33.57 -49.53 0.89
CA PRO A 45 -34.42 -49.36 2.09
C PRO A 45 -33.73 -48.82 3.38
N GLN A 46 -34.50 -47.95 4.05
CA GLN A 46 -34.79 -47.78 5.49
C GLN A 46 -33.85 -48.29 6.61
N THR A 47 -33.69 -47.43 7.63
CA THR A 47 -34.03 -47.79 9.02
C THR A 47 -34.37 -46.56 9.88
N VAL A 48 -35.44 -46.72 10.65
CA VAL A 48 -36.06 -45.76 11.58
C VAL A 48 -35.62 -46.09 13.00
N GLN A 49 -35.38 -45.07 13.84
CA GLN A 49 -35.51 -45.24 15.29
C GLN A 49 -36.21 -44.02 15.92
N THR A 50 -37.38 -44.31 16.45
CA THR A 50 -38.25 -43.52 17.33
C THR A 50 -37.70 -43.46 18.75
N VAL A 51 -37.75 -42.30 19.41
CA VAL A 51 -37.89 -42.22 20.87
C VAL A 51 -38.98 -41.21 21.20
N SER A 52 -39.86 -41.63 22.11
CA SER A 52 -41.18 -41.12 22.43
C SER A 52 -41.19 -39.94 23.40
N MET A 53 -42.27 -39.16 23.30
CA MET A 53 -42.75 -38.21 24.32
C MET A 53 -43.51 -38.93 25.45
N SER A 54 -43.37 -38.41 26.68
CA SER A 54 -44.36 -38.40 27.77
C SER A 54 -43.86 -37.39 28.82
N ALA A 55 -44.41 -36.17 28.89
CA ALA A 55 -45.54 -35.78 29.75
C ALA A 55 -45.23 -35.95 31.26
N LYS A 56 -45.55 -35.05 32.18
CA LYS A 56 -46.02 -33.65 32.27
C LYS A 56 -46.05 -33.40 33.80
N GLU A 57 -46.03 -32.13 34.21
CA GLU A 57 -46.33 -31.62 35.56
C GLU A 57 -45.22 -31.63 36.62
N THR A 58 -45.23 -30.54 37.42
CA THR A 58 -44.28 -30.12 38.46
C THR A 58 -43.07 -29.37 37.85
N ILE A 59 -42.95 -28.03 37.85
CA ILE A 59 -43.14 -27.06 38.95
C ILE A 59 -43.53 -25.69 38.35
N TYR A 60 -44.74 -25.22 38.65
CA TYR A 60 -45.07 -23.79 38.66
C TYR A 60 -44.50 -23.19 39.95
N LYS A 61 -43.40 -22.43 39.86
CA LYS A 61 -43.00 -21.48 40.91
C LYS A 61 -42.36 -20.24 40.27
N VAL A 62 -43.17 -19.18 40.22
CA VAL A 62 -42.82 -17.79 40.52
C VAL A 62 -41.49 -17.31 39.93
N PHE A 63 -41.54 -16.77 38.71
CA PHE A 63 -40.79 -15.55 38.39
C PHE A 63 -41.78 -14.55 37.81
N ASN A 64 -42.33 -13.76 38.72
CA ASN A 64 -43.02 -12.53 38.42
C ASN A 64 -41.93 -11.52 37.99
N ILE A 65 -41.65 -11.42 36.68
CA ILE A 65 -40.82 -10.36 36.12
C ILE A 65 -41.69 -9.62 35.10
N GLN A 66 -42.54 -8.72 35.60
CA GLN A 66 -43.10 -7.65 34.77
C GLN A 66 -41.98 -6.64 34.53
N SER A 67 -41.17 -6.81 33.46
CA SER A 67 -40.51 -5.66 32.85
C SER A 67 -41.54 -5.00 31.94
N VAL A 68 -42.20 -3.96 32.43
CA VAL A 68 -43.13 -3.18 31.60
C VAL A 68 -42.28 -2.39 30.60
N ASN A 69 -42.23 -2.85 29.35
CA ASN A 69 -41.57 -2.14 28.27
C ASN A 69 -42.46 -1.00 27.77
N HIS A 70 -42.40 0.14 28.46
CA HIS A 70 -43.24 1.31 28.20
C HIS A 70 -43.15 1.80 26.74
N TYR A 71 -42.00 1.64 26.10
CA TYR A 71 -41.80 2.03 24.70
C TYR A 71 -42.57 1.14 23.71
N ALA A 72 -42.77 -0.14 24.02
CA ALA A 72 -43.56 -1.05 23.18
C ALA A 72 -45.04 -0.64 23.13
N GLU A 73 -45.53 -0.01 24.21
CA GLU A 73 -46.93 0.41 24.36
C GLU A 73 -47.33 1.54 23.39
N ILE A 74 -46.34 2.21 22.78
CA ILE A 74 -46.55 3.22 21.72
C ILE A 74 -47.16 2.59 20.46
N TYR A 75 -46.72 1.37 20.10
CA TYR A 75 -47.08 0.72 18.83
C TYR A 75 -48.03 -0.46 19.03
N PHE A 76 -48.05 -1.04 20.22
CA PHE A 76 -48.80 -2.23 20.56
C PHE A 76 -49.53 -2.04 21.88
N ASN A 77 -50.73 -2.62 22.03
CA ASN A 77 -51.37 -2.61 23.33
C ASN A 77 -50.60 -3.50 24.34
N LYS A 78 -50.82 -3.26 25.64
CA LYS A 78 -50.16 -3.98 26.73
C LYS A 78 -50.32 -5.50 26.69
N ALA A 79 -51.45 -5.99 26.17
CA ALA A 79 -51.68 -7.44 26.02
C ALA A 79 -50.83 -8.04 24.90
N ALA A 80 -50.60 -7.31 23.81
CA ALA A 80 -49.74 -7.76 22.72
C ALA A 80 -48.26 -7.76 23.12
N SER A 81 -47.81 -6.79 23.94
CA SER A 81 -46.43 -6.69 24.41
C SER A 81 -46.13 -7.44 25.72
N GLU A 82 -47.09 -8.16 26.30
CA GLU A 82 -46.96 -8.83 27.61
C GLU A 82 -45.76 -9.80 27.68
N PHE A 83 -45.43 -10.47 26.57
CA PHE A 83 -44.33 -11.43 26.50
C PHE A 83 -43.01 -10.82 26.04
N LEU A 84 -42.94 -9.51 25.80
CA LEU A 84 -41.71 -8.83 25.41
C LEU A 84 -40.86 -8.55 26.66
N ASN A 85 -39.80 -9.35 26.87
CA ASN A 85 -38.87 -9.18 27.97
C ASN A 85 -37.44 -8.98 27.45
N CYS A 86 -37.09 -7.73 27.16
CA CYS A 86 -35.80 -7.41 26.54
C CYS A 86 -34.62 -7.83 27.42
N SER A 87 -34.68 -7.63 28.74
CA SER A 87 -33.61 -8.05 29.67
C SER A 87 -33.34 -9.56 29.58
N ALA A 88 -34.39 -10.38 29.55
CA ALA A 88 -34.26 -11.82 29.41
C ALA A 88 -33.71 -12.23 28.04
N PHE A 89 -34.09 -11.54 26.96
CA PHE A 89 -33.60 -11.84 25.61
C PHE A 89 -32.12 -11.51 25.44
N PHE A 90 -31.63 -10.38 25.98
CA PHE A 90 -30.20 -10.08 26.00
C PHE A 90 -29.43 -11.10 26.84
N ASN A 91 -30.01 -11.67 27.90
CA ASN A 91 -29.37 -12.75 28.66
C ASN A 91 -29.52 -14.14 28.01
N ASN A 92 -29.98 -14.21 26.75
CA ASN A 92 -30.16 -15.44 25.99
C ASN A 92 -31.04 -16.48 26.72
N SER A 93 -32.05 -16.02 27.45
CA SER A 93 -33.01 -16.88 28.17
C SER A 93 -33.86 -17.66 27.18
N LYS A 94 -33.53 -18.93 26.97
CA LYS A 94 -34.24 -19.80 26.02
C LYS A 94 -35.74 -19.87 26.29
N ASP A 95 -36.14 -20.02 27.55
CA ASP A 95 -37.55 -20.10 27.93
C ASP A 95 -38.32 -18.82 27.58
N SER A 96 -37.74 -17.65 27.85
CA SER A 96 -38.38 -16.36 27.54
C SER A 96 -38.51 -16.16 26.02
N ILE A 97 -37.45 -16.50 25.28
CA ILE A 97 -37.43 -16.45 23.82
C ILE A 97 -38.51 -17.38 23.24
N ASP A 98 -38.55 -18.63 23.70
CA ASP A 98 -39.51 -19.63 23.22
C ASP A 98 -40.96 -19.20 23.54
N VAL A 99 -41.22 -18.60 24.71
CA VAL A 99 -42.54 -18.07 25.07
C VAL A 99 -42.96 -16.95 24.11
N TYR A 100 -42.11 -15.95 23.88
CA TYR A 100 -42.41 -14.84 22.97
C TYR A 100 -42.64 -15.32 21.53
N VAL A 101 -41.76 -16.19 21.02
CA VAL A 101 -41.85 -16.71 19.65
C VAL A 101 -43.11 -17.56 19.45
N ASN A 102 -43.46 -18.41 20.42
CA ASN A 102 -44.63 -19.31 20.32
C ASN A 102 -45.96 -18.60 20.58
N ARG A 103 -45.98 -17.52 21.37
CA ARG A 103 -47.19 -16.73 21.64
C ARG A 103 -47.51 -15.71 20.55
N GLY A 104 -46.56 -15.47 19.65
CA GLY A 104 -46.72 -14.58 18.51
C GLY A 104 -45.83 -13.36 18.64
N ARG A 105 -44.91 -13.19 17.67
CA ARG A 105 -44.04 -12.02 17.61
C ARG A 105 -44.84 -10.75 17.38
N LEU A 106 -44.37 -9.64 17.93
CA LEU A 106 -44.86 -8.31 17.55
C LEU A 106 -44.53 -8.05 16.08
N ARG A 107 -45.54 -7.69 15.29
CA ARG A 107 -45.39 -7.46 13.84
C ARG A 107 -46.22 -6.27 13.40
N ILE A 108 -45.69 -5.52 12.44
CA ILE A 108 -46.41 -4.48 11.70
C ILE A 108 -46.25 -4.81 10.23
N TYR A 109 -47.36 -5.12 9.58
CA TYR A 109 -47.37 -5.41 8.15
C TYR A 109 -47.46 -4.09 7.37
N PRO A 110 -46.77 -3.97 6.22
CA PRO A 110 -46.83 -2.77 5.40
C PRO A 110 -48.22 -2.30 4.97
N ASP A 111 -49.14 -3.25 4.81
CA ASP A 111 -50.54 -3.06 4.42
C ASP A 111 -51.47 -2.79 5.61
N ASP A 112 -50.97 -2.93 6.84
CA ASP A 112 -51.66 -2.61 8.09
C ASP A 112 -50.77 -1.75 9.01
N PRO A 113 -50.43 -0.51 8.57
CA PRO A 113 -49.62 0.40 9.37
C PRO A 113 -50.39 0.89 10.60
N LYS A 114 -49.67 1.33 11.63
CA LYS A 114 -50.29 1.89 12.82
C LYS A 114 -50.81 3.31 12.56
N ASP A 115 -51.96 3.61 13.16
CA ASP A 115 -52.50 4.95 13.19
C ASP A 115 -51.86 5.72 14.35
N LEU A 116 -50.77 6.43 14.02
CA LEU A 116 -50.00 7.23 14.97
C LEU A 116 -50.38 8.70 14.83
N ALA A 117 -50.42 9.43 15.95
CA ALA A 117 -50.58 10.88 15.94
C ALA A 117 -49.35 11.55 15.29
N MET A 118 -49.59 12.38 14.29
CA MET A 118 -48.56 12.98 13.42
C MET A 118 -48.43 14.51 13.61
N ASP A 119 -48.81 15.04 14.77
CA ASP A 119 -48.44 16.39 15.23
C ASP A 119 -47.03 16.39 15.84
N CYS A 120 -46.36 17.55 15.84
CA CYS A 120 -44.97 17.65 16.29
C CYS A 120 -44.81 17.28 17.77
N ASP A 121 -45.76 17.62 18.65
CA ASP A 121 -45.69 17.29 20.08
C ASP A 121 -45.68 15.77 20.30
N SER A 122 -46.59 15.06 19.63
CA SER A 122 -46.64 13.59 19.67
C SER A 122 -45.37 12.96 19.11
N MET A 123 -44.83 13.48 18.00
CA MET A 123 -43.59 12.95 17.41
C MET A 123 -42.36 13.22 18.27
N HIS A 124 -42.24 14.42 18.86
CA HIS A 124 -41.20 14.73 19.82
C HIS A 124 -41.25 13.79 21.03
N SER A 125 -42.45 13.56 21.59
CA SER A 125 -42.64 12.64 22.70
C SER A 125 -42.19 11.22 22.37
N ARG A 126 -42.45 10.72 21.15
CA ARG A 126 -42.05 9.35 20.75
C ARG A 126 -40.57 9.21 20.41
N ILE A 127 -39.94 10.24 19.83
CA ILE A 127 -38.54 10.18 19.39
C ILE A 127 -37.55 10.46 20.51
N HIS A 128 -37.83 11.43 21.37
CA HIS A 128 -36.88 11.83 22.42
C HIS A 128 -37.51 12.12 23.77
N GLY A 129 -38.82 11.92 23.95
CA GLY A 129 -39.49 12.10 25.24
C GLY A 129 -38.94 11.19 26.35
N ASP A 130 -38.36 10.04 25.98
CA ASP A 130 -37.70 9.12 26.89
C ASP A 130 -36.22 9.47 27.20
N ILE A 131 -35.69 10.53 26.59
CA ILE A 131 -34.30 10.95 26.75
C ILE A 131 -34.25 12.11 27.75
N SER A 132 -33.83 11.81 28.98
CA SER A 132 -33.82 12.79 30.07
C SER A 132 -32.73 13.85 29.94
N ASN A 133 -31.56 13.49 29.38
CA ASN A 133 -30.45 14.38 29.11
C ASN A 133 -29.61 13.85 27.94
N PHE A 134 -29.19 14.75 27.05
CA PHE A 134 -28.27 14.42 25.97
C PHE A 134 -26.82 14.51 26.46
N SER A 135 -26.07 13.41 26.29
CA SER A 135 -24.64 13.35 26.61
C SER A 135 -23.83 14.24 25.65
N GLN A 136 -22.69 14.75 26.10
CA GLN A 136 -21.80 15.51 25.21
C GLN A 136 -21.07 14.55 24.27
N LEU A 137 -21.42 14.58 22.99
CA LEU A 137 -20.71 13.83 21.95
C LEU A 137 -19.41 14.52 21.56
N LYS A 138 -18.35 13.74 21.39
CA LYS A 138 -17.03 14.22 20.90
C LYS A 138 -17.08 14.56 19.42
N ARG A 139 -17.83 13.78 18.64
CA ARG A 139 -18.02 13.96 17.20
C ARG A 139 -19.45 13.61 16.79
N SER A 140 -19.97 14.33 15.81
CA SER A 140 -21.29 14.07 15.24
C SER A 140 -21.20 13.12 14.04
N VAL A 141 -22.28 12.36 13.83
CA VAL A 141 -22.46 11.38 12.78
C VAL A 141 -23.73 11.73 11.97
N ALA A 142 -23.68 11.47 10.68
CA ALA A 142 -24.83 11.57 9.79
C ALA A 142 -25.40 10.18 9.49
N PHE A 143 -26.71 10.02 9.62
CA PHE A 143 -27.44 8.82 9.24
C PHE A 143 -28.08 9.05 7.88
N VAL A 144 -27.49 8.48 6.83
CA VAL A 144 -27.93 8.67 5.44
C VAL A 144 -28.62 7.40 4.98
N ARG A 145 -29.95 7.45 4.84
CA ARG A 145 -30.77 6.25 4.66
C ARG A 145 -31.66 6.31 3.42
N ASN A 146 -31.58 5.28 2.59
CA ASN A 146 -32.57 5.03 1.53
C ASN A 146 -33.73 4.21 2.12
N ILE A 147 -34.94 4.75 2.04
CA ILE A 147 -36.12 4.17 2.68
C ILE A 147 -37.25 3.99 1.67
N TYR A 148 -38.01 2.92 1.84
CA TYR A 148 -39.12 2.59 0.95
C TYR A 148 -40.39 2.11 1.68
N ASN A 149 -40.32 1.78 2.98
CA ASN A 149 -41.47 1.24 3.70
C ASN A 149 -41.32 1.26 5.24
N SER A 150 -42.45 1.07 5.93
CA SER A 150 -42.64 0.97 7.39
C SER A 150 -42.15 2.21 8.14
N TYR A 151 -43.07 3.16 8.34
CA TYR A 151 -42.78 4.39 9.07
C TYR A 151 -42.38 4.10 10.52
N GLU A 152 -43.07 3.16 11.17
CA GLU A 152 -42.85 2.79 12.57
C GLU A 152 -41.43 2.26 12.78
N LEU A 153 -40.92 1.48 11.84
CA LEU A 153 -39.55 1.00 11.90
C LEU A 153 -38.54 2.14 11.75
N GLN A 154 -38.78 3.09 10.81
CA GLN A 154 -37.91 4.25 10.64
C GLN A 154 -37.97 5.18 11.86
N GLU A 155 -39.15 5.38 12.47
CA GLU A 155 -39.32 6.17 13.69
C GLU A 155 -38.51 5.56 14.85
N ILE A 156 -38.54 4.23 15.03
CA ILE A 156 -37.71 3.57 16.04
C ILE A 156 -36.21 3.70 15.73
N PHE A 157 -35.80 3.55 14.46
CA PHE A 157 -34.38 3.73 14.10
C PHE A 157 -33.89 5.15 14.36
N ILE A 158 -34.71 6.16 14.09
CA ILE A 158 -34.39 7.56 14.40
C ILE A 158 -34.33 7.73 15.92
N SER A 159 -35.36 7.30 16.65
CA SER A 159 -35.45 7.39 18.11
C SER A 159 -34.26 6.72 18.81
N THR A 160 -33.82 5.56 18.33
CA THR A 160 -32.67 4.80 18.89
C THR A 160 -31.36 5.58 18.84
N ASN A 161 -31.16 6.41 17.82
CA ASN A 161 -29.93 7.18 17.63
C ASN A 161 -30.14 8.70 17.68
N TYR A 162 -31.31 9.15 18.15
CA TYR A 162 -31.65 10.57 18.16
C TYR A 162 -30.75 11.31 19.15
N HIS A 163 -30.13 12.39 18.66
CA HIS A 163 -29.41 13.35 19.47
C HIS A 163 -29.34 14.66 18.69
N PRO A 164 -29.48 15.84 19.31
CA PRO A 164 -29.52 17.13 18.62
C PRO A 164 -28.32 17.41 17.71
N ASN A 165 -27.12 16.97 18.11
CA ASN A 165 -25.89 17.10 17.30
C ASN A 165 -25.77 16.07 16.16
N GLN A 166 -26.63 15.05 16.09
CA GLN A 166 -26.63 14.06 15.00
C GLN A 166 -27.48 14.57 13.84
N THR A 167 -27.12 14.21 12.61
CA THR A 167 -27.87 14.58 11.41
C THR A 167 -28.53 13.36 10.78
N PHE A 168 -29.81 13.45 10.41
CA PHE A 168 -30.52 12.40 9.69
C PHE A 168 -30.90 12.89 8.31
N CYS A 169 -30.67 12.07 7.29
CA CYS A 169 -31.05 12.38 5.93
C CYS A 169 -31.65 11.14 5.26
N HIS A 170 -32.84 11.31 4.68
CA HIS A 170 -33.59 10.23 4.07
C HIS A 170 -33.93 10.52 2.61
N VAL A 171 -33.83 9.48 1.77
CA VAL A 171 -34.32 9.49 0.39
C VAL A 171 -35.42 8.45 0.24
N LEU A 172 -36.55 8.88 -0.32
CA LEU A 172 -37.75 8.07 -0.48
C LEU A 172 -37.73 7.30 -1.81
N ASP A 173 -38.19 6.05 -1.77
CA ASP A 173 -38.56 5.30 -2.97
C ASP A 173 -39.84 5.90 -3.59
N LYS A 174 -39.79 6.15 -4.89
CA LYS A 174 -40.92 6.62 -5.69
C LYS A 174 -42.13 5.69 -5.58
N LYS A 175 -41.91 4.39 -5.38
CA LYS A 175 -42.93 3.34 -5.29
C LYS A 175 -43.55 3.19 -3.90
N SER A 176 -43.05 3.90 -2.89
CA SER A 176 -43.64 3.88 -1.55
C SER A 176 -45.08 4.39 -1.55
N SER A 177 -45.88 3.96 -0.57
CA SER A 177 -47.23 4.48 -0.40
C SER A 177 -47.21 5.97 -0.06
N GLU A 178 -48.22 6.70 -0.53
CA GLU A 178 -48.36 8.13 -0.24
C GLU A 178 -48.54 8.39 1.27
N ASP A 179 -49.16 7.45 2.00
CA ASP A 179 -49.25 7.54 3.47
C ASP A 179 -47.86 7.53 4.13
N PHE A 180 -46.98 6.60 3.71
CA PHE A 180 -45.62 6.51 4.22
C PHE A 180 -44.82 7.77 3.90
N LYS A 181 -44.86 8.24 2.64
CA LYS A 181 -44.15 9.46 2.22
C LYS A 181 -44.63 10.68 3.00
N ARG A 182 -45.95 10.83 3.17
CA ARG A 182 -46.57 11.89 3.96
C ARG A 182 -46.11 11.85 5.41
N LYS A 183 -46.08 10.68 6.05
CA LYS A 183 -45.62 10.53 7.43
C LYS A 183 -44.14 10.89 7.59
N MET A 184 -43.28 10.45 6.67
CA MET A 184 -41.86 10.82 6.67
C MET A 184 -41.64 12.32 6.47
N ARG A 185 -42.35 12.97 5.53
CA ARG A 185 -42.24 14.42 5.31
C ARG A 185 -42.71 15.24 6.52
N LYS A 186 -43.78 14.81 7.20
CA LYS A 186 -44.19 15.42 8.47
C LYS A 186 -43.11 15.33 9.56
N LEU A 187 -42.28 14.29 9.52
CA LEU A 187 -41.17 14.15 10.45
C LEU A 187 -40.07 15.18 10.18
N ASP A 188 -39.78 15.45 8.90
CA ASP A 188 -38.88 16.52 8.49
C ASP A 188 -39.35 17.89 8.99
N ASP A 189 -40.65 18.19 8.82
CA ASP A 189 -41.26 19.46 9.23
C ASP A 189 -41.11 19.76 10.74
N CYS A 190 -40.97 18.73 11.58
CA CYS A 190 -40.95 18.87 13.03
C CYS A 190 -39.55 18.81 13.67
N PHE A 191 -38.49 18.51 12.92
CA PHE A 191 -37.15 18.31 13.49
C PHE A 191 -36.05 18.96 12.63
N ASP A 192 -35.35 19.95 13.19
CA ASP A 192 -34.28 20.69 12.49
C ASP A 192 -33.12 19.80 11.99
N ASN A 193 -32.84 18.71 12.69
CA ASN A 193 -31.74 17.80 12.40
C ASN A 193 -32.14 16.58 11.56
N ILE A 194 -33.42 16.45 11.22
CA ILE A 194 -33.92 15.47 10.24
C ILE A 194 -34.02 16.18 8.88
N LEU A 195 -33.93 15.41 7.80
CA LEU A 195 -34.11 15.87 6.44
C LEU A 195 -34.70 14.74 5.61
N VAL A 196 -35.76 15.01 4.86
CA VAL A 196 -36.34 14.09 3.89
C VAL A 196 -36.33 14.78 2.53
N LEU A 197 -35.54 14.26 1.57
CA LEU A 197 -35.42 14.93 0.28
C LEU A 197 -36.72 14.91 -0.50
N ASP A 198 -37.03 16.02 -1.18
CA ASP A 198 -38.14 16.10 -2.14
C ASP A 198 -37.97 15.13 -3.32
N LYS A 199 -36.71 14.84 -3.67
CA LYS A 199 -36.38 13.97 -4.79
C LYS A 199 -36.58 12.49 -4.42
N GLU A 200 -37.51 11.86 -5.12
CA GLU A 200 -37.80 10.42 -5.01
C GLU A 200 -37.06 9.63 -6.10
N LEU A 201 -36.54 8.44 -5.76
CA LEU A 201 -35.79 7.56 -6.66
C LEU A 201 -36.44 6.18 -6.77
N ASP A 202 -36.12 5.41 -7.82
CA ASP A 202 -36.71 4.08 -8.06
C ASP A 202 -35.74 2.98 -7.57
N PHE A 203 -35.80 2.66 -6.27
CA PHE A 203 -34.91 1.67 -5.66
C PHE A 203 -35.40 0.25 -5.91
N ASP A 204 -34.50 -0.70 -6.17
CA ASP A 204 -34.88 -2.11 -6.29
C ASP A 204 -33.94 -3.06 -5.55
N SER A 205 -34.31 -4.34 -5.53
CA SER A 205 -33.52 -5.39 -4.88
C SER A 205 -32.19 -5.68 -5.58
N LYS A 206 -31.96 -5.12 -6.77
CA LYS A 206 -30.71 -5.24 -7.50
C LYS A 206 -29.72 -4.13 -7.15
N GLY A 207 -30.12 -3.15 -6.34
CA GLY A 207 -29.25 -2.05 -5.91
C GLY A 207 -29.37 -0.80 -6.75
N HIS A 208 -30.31 -0.72 -7.70
CA HIS A 208 -30.38 0.44 -8.58
C HIS A 208 -30.76 1.72 -7.82
N ASP A 209 -30.16 2.83 -8.25
CA ASP A 209 -30.27 4.18 -7.69
C ASP A 209 -29.89 4.34 -6.21
N GLN A 210 -29.45 3.28 -5.51
CA GLN A 210 -29.16 3.35 -4.09
C GLN A 210 -27.97 4.27 -3.76
N ASP A 211 -26.84 4.10 -4.44
CA ASP A 211 -25.69 5.00 -4.28
C ASP A 211 -26.06 6.45 -4.60
N ARG A 212 -26.96 6.66 -5.58
CA ARG A 212 -27.46 7.99 -5.97
C ARG A 212 -28.30 8.61 -4.87
N GLY A 213 -29.15 7.83 -4.21
CA GLY A 213 -29.90 8.26 -3.02
C GLY A 213 -28.96 8.71 -1.90
N HIS A 214 -27.98 7.87 -1.56
CA HIS A 214 -26.99 8.22 -0.54
C HIS A 214 -26.21 9.49 -0.88
N PHE A 215 -25.78 9.64 -2.13
CA PHE A 215 -25.03 10.81 -2.58
C PHE A 215 -25.85 12.11 -2.53
N LEU A 216 -27.10 12.10 -2.99
CA LEU A 216 -28.00 13.26 -2.91
C LEU A 216 -28.21 13.70 -1.46
N CYS A 217 -28.35 12.74 -0.55
CA CYS A 217 -28.47 13.05 0.86
C CYS A 217 -27.20 13.70 1.42
N LEU A 218 -26.04 13.08 1.15
CA LEU A 218 -24.74 13.63 1.56
C LEU A 218 -24.56 15.05 1.03
N GLU A 219 -24.91 15.31 -0.23
CA GLU A 219 -24.87 16.62 -0.87
C GLU A 219 -25.75 17.64 -0.14
N ALA A 220 -26.99 17.28 0.18
CA ALA A 220 -27.94 18.15 0.88
C ALA A 220 -27.47 18.53 2.30
N ILE A 221 -26.76 17.63 2.98
CA ILE A 221 -26.27 17.86 4.35
C ILE A 221 -24.81 18.33 4.42
N LEU A 222 -24.13 18.64 3.31
CA LEU A 222 -22.71 19.03 3.30
C LEU A 222 -22.37 20.23 4.20
N ASN A 223 -23.34 21.11 4.42
CA ASN A 223 -23.19 22.31 5.25
C ASN A 223 -23.67 22.09 6.70
N ARG A 224 -24.26 20.94 7.02
CA ARG A 224 -24.63 20.57 8.40
C ARG A 224 -23.40 20.08 9.17
N ASN A 225 -23.47 20.09 10.49
CA ASN A 225 -22.35 19.74 11.37
C ASN A 225 -22.28 18.23 11.62
N TRP A 226 -21.51 17.50 10.81
CA TRP A 226 -21.21 16.07 10.98
C TRP A 226 -19.76 15.75 10.63
N ASN A 227 -19.19 14.71 11.27
CA ASN A 227 -17.81 14.28 11.04
C ASN A 227 -17.71 13.03 10.17
N HIS A 228 -18.62 12.07 10.36
CA HIS A 228 -18.71 10.84 9.56
C HIS A 228 -20.16 10.57 9.17
N ALA A 229 -20.38 9.79 8.11
CA ALA A 229 -21.71 9.37 7.69
C ALA A 229 -21.81 7.84 7.65
N LEU A 230 -22.94 7.30 8.13
CA LEU A 230 -23.34 5.92 7.96
C LEU A 230 -24.30 5.84 6.78
N LEU A 231 -23.95 5.03 5.78
CA LEU A 231 -24.79 4.76 4.60
C LEU A 231 -25.66 3.55 4.90
N LEU A 232 -26.98 3.73 4.91
CA LEU A 232 -27.96 2.77 5.42
C LEU A 232 -29.05 2.47 4.38
N GLN A 233 -29.54 1.24 4.37
CA GLN A 233 -30.76 0.84 3.66
C GLN A 233 -31.95 0.75 4.62
N ASN A 234 -33.15 0.50 4.09
CA ASN A 234 -34.42 0.49 4.83
C ASN A 234 -34.44 -0.37 6.10
N TYR A 235 -33.66 -1.47 6.14
CA TYR A 235 -33.70 -2.48 7.21
C TYR A 235 -32.37 -2.62 7.98
N ASP A 236 -31.44 -1.69 7.78
CA ASP A 236 -30.18 -1.69 8.51
C ASP A 236 -30.40 -1.11 9.90
N LEU A 237 -30.25 -1.95 10.92
CA LEU A 237 -30.28 -1.52 12.30
C LEU A 237 -28.87 -1.07 12.70
N VAL A 238 -28.75 0.10 13.31
CA VAL A 238 -27.51 0.53 13.97
C VAL A 238 -27.47 -0.11 15.36
N VAL A 239 -26.37 -0.79 15.69
CA VAL A 239 -26.25 -1.60 16.91
C VAL A 239 -25.25 -1.00 17.90
N LYS A 240 -25.08 0.33 17.84
CA LYS A 240 -24.16 1.12 18.66
C LYS A 240 -24.85 2.36 19.19
N SER A 241 -24.53 2.74 20.42
CA SER A 241 -25.07 3.95 21.07
C SER A 241 -24.49 5.21 20.43
N ASN A 242 -25.07 6.37 20.73
CA ASN A 242 -24.56 7.65 20.23
C ASN A 242 -23.13 7.95 20.72
N GLU A 243 -22.80 7.56 21.95
CA GLU A 243 -21.47 7.67 22.54
C GLU A 243 -20.47 6.76 21.81
N GLU A 244 -20.82 5.48 21.62
CA GLU A 244 -19.97 4.53 20.89
C GLU A 244 -19.72 5.01 19.46
N LEU A 245 -20.75 5.49 18.75
CA LEU A 245 -20.60 6.05 17.40
C LEU A 245 -19.73 7.31 17.39
N SER A 246 -19.86 8.18 18.39
CA SER A 246 -19.02 9.35 18.56
C SER A 246 -17.55 8.97 18.81
N GLU A 247 -17.29 7.97 19.64
CA GLU A 247 -15.93 7.47 19.91
C GLU A 247 -15.33 6.76 18.70
N ILE A 248 -16.12 6.00 17.96
CA ILE A 248 -15.69 5.36 16.71
C ILE A 248 -15.35 6.43 15.66
N SER A 249 -16.19 7.45 15.52
CA SER A 249 -15.92 8.62 14.67
C SER A 249 -14.63 9.35 15.09
N GLU A 250 -14.34 9.42 16.39
CA GLU A 250 -13.08 9.97 16.89
C GLU A 250 -11.89 9.10 16.49
N ILE A 251 -11.98 7.78 16.67
CA ILE A 251 -10.95 6.81 16.26
C ILE A 251 -10.69 6.89 14.75
N LEU A 252 -11.74 7.00 13.94
CA LEU A 252 -11.62 7.13 12.48
C LEU A 252 -10.99 8.46 12.08
N ASN A 253 -11.19 9.54 12.85
CA ASN A 253 -10.69 10.88 12.57
C ASN A 253 -11.05 11.42 11.16
N ILE A 254 -10.14 11.38 10.19
CA ILE A 254 -10.41 11.78 8.79
C ILE A 254 -10.43 10.57 7.85
N SER A 255 -10.35 9.36 8.40
CA SER A 255 -10.43 8.10 7.65
C SER A 255 -11.87 7.66 7.45
N SER A 256 -12.07 6.53 6.80
CA SER A 256 -13.38 5.91 6.63
C SER A 256 -13.23 4.40 6.68
N ALA A 257 -14.30 3.70 7.05
CA ALA A 257 -14.36 2.25 7.03
C ALA A 257 -15.33 1.81 5.93
N VAL A 258 -14.82 1.07 4.95
CA VAL A 258 -15.61 0.56 3.83
C VAL A 258 -15.22 -0.90 3.66
N GLU A 259 -16.17 -1.80 3.55
CA GLU A 259 -15.86 -3.18 3.20
C GLU A 259 -15.11 -3.20 1.85
N LEU A 260 -14.12 -4.08 1.67
CA LEU A 260 -13.35 -4.15 0.43
C LEU A 260 -13.29 -5.59 -0.04
N GLU A 261 -14.07 -5.91 -1.07
CA GLU A 261 -14.00 -7.18 -1.77
C GLU A 261 -13.56 -6.97 -3.23
N ASP A 262 -13.06 -8.04 -3.86
CA ASP A 262 -12.80 -8.00 -5.30
C ASP A 262 -14.12 -7.82 -6.07
N PRO A 263 -14.18 -6.92 -7.07
CA PRO A 263 -15.41 -6.64 -7.79
C PRO A 263 -15.89 -7.90 -8.49
N ASN A 264 -17.14 -8.29 -8.20
CA ASN A 264 -17.73 -9.46 -8.80
C ASN A 264 -17.95 -9.19 -10.31
N PRO A 265 -17.34 -9.99 -11.21
CA PRO A 265 -17.42 -9.75 -12.65
C PRO A 265 -18.85 -9.81 -13.22
N GLY A 266 -19.82 -10.33 -12.48
CA GLY A 266 -21.23 -10.39 -12.86
C GLY A 266 -22.06 -9.17 -12.45
N ARG A 267 -21.45 -8.12 -11.89
CA ARG A 267 -22.15 -6.96 -11.33
C ARG A 267 -21.90 -5.62 -12.05
N PHE A 268 -21.13 -5.62 -13.13
CA PHE A 268 -20.86 -4.42 -13.92
C PHE A 268 -20.75 -4.74 -15.41
N ASP A 269 -20.98 -3.73 -16.24
CA ASP A 269 -20.95 -3.88 -17.70
C ASP A 269 -19.52 -3.91 -18.23
N LYS A 270 -19.00 -5.08 -18.58
CA LYS A 270 -17.63 -5.21 -19.13
C LYS A 270 -17.45 -4.56 -20.51
N TRP A 271 -18.55 -4.25 -21.19
CA TRP A 271 -18.56 -3.69 -22.54
C TRP A 271 -18.94 -2.21 -22.58
N ALA A 272 -19.35 -1.63 -21.45
CA ALA A 272 -19.57 -0.19 -21.33
C ALA A 272 -18.28 0.58 -21.65
N ASP A 273 -18.44 1.80 -22.16
CA ASP A 273 -17.31 2.69 -22.38
C ASP A 273 -16.83 3.29 -21.06
N TRP A 274 -15.95 2.57 -20.38
CA TRP A 274 -15.29 3.01 -19.15
C TRP A 274 -14.27 4.15 -19.41
N THR A 275 -14.01 4.54 -20.67
CA THR A 275 -13.07 5.62 -20.99
C THR A 275 -13.64 7.00 -20.67
N GLY A 276 -14.97 7.15 -20.69
CA GLY A 276 -15.68 8.40 -20.35
C GLY A 276 -15.60 8.80 -18.86
N LEU A 277 -15.16 7.90 -17.99
CA LEU A 277 -15.09 8.14 -16.54
C LEU A 277 -13.99 9.12 -16.13
N LYS A 278 -12.95 9.31 -16.94
CA LYS A 278 -11.75 10.11 -16.59
C LYS A 278 -11.22 9.84 -15.16
N LEU A 279 -11.35 8.61 -14.66
CA LEU A 279 -10.81 8.15 -13.36
C LEU A 279 -9.43 7.46 -13.51
N PHE A 280 -8.77 7.73 -14.64
CA PHE A 280 -7.36 7.58 -15.05
C PHE A 280 -6.80 6.19 -15.46
N LYS A 281 -6.05 6.19 -16.59
CA LYS A 281 -4.85 5.35 -16.88
C LYS A 281 -4.12 5.69 -18.20
N ASN A 282 -4.69 6.52 -19.08
CA ASN A 282 -3.99 7.17 -20.20
C ASN A 282 -4.54 8.59 -20.40
N GLU A 283 -3.66 9.59 -20.40
CA GLU A 283 -3.97 11.02 -20.35
C GLU A 283 -3.78 11.72 -21.71
N THR A 284 -3.34 10.97 -22.72
CA THR A 284 -3.09 11.52 -24.05
C THR A 284 -4.39 12.03 -24.68
N GLY A 285 -4.55 13.36 -24.73
CA GLY A 285 -5.70 14.04 -25.33
C GLY A 285 -6.68 14.69 -24.35
N ILE A 286 -6.41 14.67 -23.04
CA ILE A 286 -7.26 15.36 -22.05
C ILE A 286 -6.67 16.75 -21.72
N PRO A 287 -7.44 17.85 -21.79
CA PRO A 287 -6.96 19.20 -21.48
C PRO A 287 -6.34 19.33 -20.08
N ASP A 288 -5.24 20.09 -19.96
CA ASP A 288 -4.48 20.30 -18.72
C ASP A 288 -5.34 20.82 -17.54
N GLU A 289 -6.37 21.64 -17.83
CA GLU A 289 -7.31 22.12 -16.81
C GLU A 289 -8.07 20.98 -16.11
N ILE A 290 -8.37 19.90 -16.83
CA ILE A 290 -9.09 18.74 -16.29
C ILE A 290 -8.12 17.81 -15.54
N LEU A 291 -6.89 17.62 -16.05
CA LEU A 291 -5.87 16.78 -15.43
C LEU A 291 -5.34 17.34 -14.09
N HIS A 292 -5.48 18.64 -13.86
CA HIS A 292 -5.05 19.31 -12.64
C HIS A 292 -6.20 19.73 -11.73
N THR A 293 -7.43 19.36 -12.09
CA THR A 293 -8.57 19.46 -11.18
C THR A 293 -8.34 18.49 -10.02
N LYS A 294 -8.08 19.03 -8.82
CA LYS A 294 -8.03 18.23 -7.59
C LYS A 294 -9.41 17.59 -7.38
N LEU A 295 -9.51 16.27 -7.55
CA LEU A 295 -10.66 15.51 -7.08
C LEU A 295 -10.62 15.48 -5.55
N PHE A 296 -11.38 16.38 -4.95
CA PHE A 296 -11.78 16.26 -3.56
C PHE A 296 -13.08 15.45 -3.53
N ILE A 297 -13.22 14.51 -2.59
CA ILE A 297 -14.55 14.00 -2.19
C ILE A 297 -15.23 15.14 -1.43
N ARG A 298 -15.62 16.19 -2.16
CA ARG A 298 -16.54 17.21 -1.68
C ARG A 298 -17.35 17.74 -2.87
N LYS A 299 -18.65 17.81 -2.68
CA LYS A 299 -19.69 18.47 -3.50
C LYS A 299 -20.03 17.92 -4.88
N SER A 300 -19.25 17.03 -5.52
CA SER A 300 -19.71 16.40 -6.77
C SER A 300 -18.95 15.11 -7.11
N LEU A 301 -19.45 13.96 -6.69
CA LEU A 301 -19.20 12.73 -7.45
C LEU A 301 -19.88 12.93 -8.80
N ASN A 302 -19.15 12.74 -9.90
CA ASN A 302 -19.66 13.08 -11.23
C ASN A 302 -20.86 12.15 -11.54
N GLU A 303 -22.06 12.69 -11.77
CA GLU A 303 -23.26 11.89 -12.12
C GLU A 303 -23.00 10.82 -13.20
N PRO A 304 -22.16 11.07 -14.25
CA PRO A 304 -21.83 10.05 -15.24
C PRO A 304 -21.15 8.80 -14.66
N ILE A 305 -20.33 8.95 -13.62
CA ILE A 305 -19.67 7.82 -12.94
C ILE A 305 -20.74 6.96 -12.26
N MET A 306 -21.67 7.60 -11.56
CA MET A 306 -22.76 6.90 -10.89
C MET A 306 -23.65 6.16 -11.89
N GLN A 307 -23.94 6.77 -13.04
CA GLN A 307 -24.74 6.14 -14.10
C GLN A 307 -24.09 4.89 -14.69
N LEU A 308 -22.75 4.86 -14.80
CA LEU A 308 -22.03 3.70 -15.32
C LEU A 308 -22.08 2.49 -14.38
N PHE A 309 -22.03 2.72 -13.07
CA PHE A 309 -22.24 1.66 -12.09
C PHE A 309 -23.73 1.28 -11.95
N ASN A 310 -24.66 2.22 -12.15
CA ASN A 310 -26.10 2.02 -12.00
C ASN A 310 -26.79 1.41 -13.24
N SER A 311 -26.17 0.41 -13.87
CA SER A 311 -26.74 -0.24 -15.05
C SER A 311 -27.90 -1.17 -14.68
N LYS A 312 -29.09 -0.92 -15.23
CA LYS A 312 -30.37 -1.62 -14.96
C LYS A 312 -30.34 -3.15 -15.10
N TRP A 313 -29.33 -3.69 -15.77
CA TRP A 313 -29.23 -5.11 -16.10
C TRP A 313 -28.57 -5.94 -15.00
N TYR A 314 -27.71 -5.34 -14.18
CA TYR A 314 -26.86 -6.05 -13.23
C TYR A 314 -27.47 -6.10 -11.83
N TYR A 315 -27.01 -7.05 -11.00
CA TYR A 315 -27.46 -7.22 -9.62
C TYR A 315 -26.33 -6.85 -8.65
N GLY A 316 -26.64 -6.14 -7.57
CA GLY A 316 -25.67 -5.72 -6.55
C GLY A 316 -24.77 -4.58 -7.03
N VAL A 317 -25.32 -3.65 -7.82
CA VAL A 317 -24.56 -2.52 -8.39
C VAL A 317 -24.12 -1.49 -7.33
N ASP A 318 -24.91 -1.35 -6.27
CA ASP A 318 -24.65 -0.53 -5.08
C ASP A 318 -23.45 -1.00 -4.26
N GLU A 319 -23.07 -2.27 -4.42
CA GLU A 319 -21.90 -2.84 -3.76
C GLU A 319 -20.59 -2.57 -4.54
N MET A 320 -20.65 -1.87 -5.69
CA MET A 320 -19.48 -1.69 -6.57
C MET A 320 -18.85 -0.31 -6.51
N LEU A 321 -19.61 0.78 -6.50
CA LEU A 321 -19.07 2.13 -6.70
C LEU A 321 -18.11 2.56 -5.59
N VAL A 322 -18.60 2.64 -4.34
CA VAL A 322 -17.81 3.13 -3.20
C VAL A 322 -16.61 2.23 -2.94
N HIS A 323 -16.81 0.91 -2.98
CA HIS A 323 -15.76 -0.10 -2.82
C HIS A 323 -14.64 0.05 -3.87
N THR A 324 -15.02 0.28 -5.13
CA THR A 324 -14.06 0.47 -6.23
C THR A 324 -13.29 1.77 -6.10
N LEU A 325 -13.93 2.85 -5.63
CA LEU A 325 -13.28 4.14 -5.39
C LEU A 325 -12.30 4.08 -4.21
N TYR A 326 -12.51 3.22 -3.22
CA TYR A 326 -11.62 3.05 -2.07
C TYR A 326 -10.46 2.06 -2.32
N ALA A 327 -10.63 1.09 -3.20
CA ALA A 327 -9.57 0.16 -3.58
C ALA A 327 -8.49 0.84 -4.45
N ASN A 328 -7.20 0.64 -4.15
CA ASN A 328 -6.06 1.15 -4.95
C ASN A 328 -5.88 0.43 -6.30
N LYS A 329 -6.97 0.20 -7.03
CA LYS A 329 -6.96 -0.31 -8.42
C LYS A 329 -6.94 0.85 -9.43
N LEU A 330 -7.41 2.03 -9.02
CA LEU A 330 -7.53 3.21 -9.87
C LEU A 330 -6.37 4.21 -9.68
N GLY A 331 -5.55 4.05 -8.62
CA GLY A 331 -4.42 4.96 -8.35
C GLY A 331 -4.84 6.35 -7.88
N LEU A 332 -6.06 6.50 -7.35
CA LEU A 332 -6.54 7.77 -6.78
C LEU A 332 -5.88 8.03 -5.42
N LYS A 333 -5.67 9.32 -5.12
CA LYS A 333 -5.09 9.75 -3.84
C LYS A 333 -6.07 9.44 -2.69
N GLY A 334 -5.60 8.76 -1.64
CA GLY A 334 -6.44 8.33 -0.51
C GLY A 334 -6.96 6.89 -0.60
N GLN A 335 -6.56 6.13 -1.62
CA GLN A 335 -6.93 4.72 -1.78
C GLN A 335 -6.03 3.76 -0.98
N MET A 336 -6.58 2.59 -0.66
CA MET A 336 -5.91 1.52 0.11
C MET A 336 -5.20 0.49 -0.75
N ILE A 337 -3.98 0.07 -0.37
CA ILE A 337 -3.21 -0.95 -1.11
C ILE A 337 -4.00 -2.27 -1.16
N ALA A 338 -4.39 -2.70 -2.36
CA ALA A 338 -5.28 -3.84 -2.59
C ALA A 338 -4.75 -5.19 -2.06
N ASN A 339 -3.47 -5.30 -1.70
CA ASN A 339 -2.92 -6.52 -1.09
C ASN A 339 -3.36 -6.75 0.37
N CYS A 340 -3.91 -5.72 1.04
CA CYS A 340 -4.35 -5.78 2.43
C CYS A 340 -5.76 -6.43 2.60
N THR A 341 -6.51 -6.65 1.52
CA THR A 341 -7.92 -7.12 1.56
C THR A 341 -8.11 -8.63 1.79
N LYS A 342 -7.03 -9.39 1.98
CA LYS A 342 -7.14 -10.86 2.16
C LYS A 342 -7.64 -11.29 3.55
N SER A 343 -7.66 -10.41 4.55
CA SER A 343 -8.19 -10.75 5.88
C SER A 343 -9.62 -10.22 6.05
N LYS A 344 -10.61 -11.14 6.11
CA LYS A 344 -12.01 -10.85 6.45
C LYS A 344 -12.19 -10.50 7.92
N ARG A 345 -11.62 -9.39 8.37
CA ARG A 345 -12.13 -8.72 9.57
C ARG A 345 -13.19 -7.76 9.05
N GLU A 346 -14.42 -7.90 9.52
CA GLU A 346 -15.56 -7.06 9.12
C GLU A 346 -16.12 -6.41 10.39
N PHE A 347 -16.35 -5.08 10.34
CA PHE A 347 -16.94 -4.33 11.46
C PHE A 347 -17.97 -3.29 11.02
N THR A 348 -18.12 -3.06 9.71
CA THR A 348 -19.10 -2.10 9.17
C THR A 348 -20.52 -2.63 9.30
N ARG A 349 -20.76 -3.89 8.90
CA ARG A 349 -22.08 -4.51 8.88
C ARG A 349 -22.02 -6.01 9.18
N PHE A 350 -22.90 -6.47 10.06
CA PHE A 350 -23.18 -7.88 10.26
C PHE A 350 -24.33 -8.33 9.35
N THR A 351 -24.13 -9.42 8.62
CA THR A 351 -25.17 -10.07 7.81
C THR A 351 -25.09 -11.59 7.99
N ASP A 352 -26.20 -12.24 8.31
CA ASP A 352 -26.28 -13.71 8.44
C ASP A 352 -26.75 -14.31 7.11
N TRP A 353 -25.79 -14.78 6.31
CA TRP A 353 -26.02 -15.27 4.96
C TRP A 353 -26.50 -16.74 4.92
N ASN A 354 -27.60 -16.97 4.24
CA ASN A 354 -28.10 -18.30 3.90
C ASN A 354 -28.62 -18.30 2.45
N VAL A 355 -27.66 -18.36 1.51
CA VAL A 355 -27.87 -18.15 0.07
C VAL A 355 -28.65 -19.25 -0.65
N PHE A 356 -28.96 -20.37 0.01
CA PHE A 356 -29.67 -21.50 -0.59
C PHE A 356 -31.15 -21.51 -0.21
N GLY A 357 -32.07 -21.53 -1.18
CA GLY A 357 -33.53 -21.65 -0.98
C GLY A 357 -34.30 -20.31 -1.09
N GLY A 358 -35.64 -20.37 -1.14
CA GLY A 358 -36.51 -19.20 -1.38
C GLY A 358 -36.82 -18.34 -0.13
N ASN A 359 -37.44 -17.17 -0.33
CA ASN A 359 -37.86 -16.28 0.76
C ASN A 359 -38.89 -16.96 1.70
N GLY A 360 -38.93 -16.53 2.96
CA GLY A 360 -39.91 -17.00 3.95
C GLY A 360 -39.28 -17.87 5.02
N PHE A 361 -39.99 -18.94 5.43
CA PHE A 361 -39.56 -19.81 6.52
C PHE A 361 -38.30 -20.62 6.16
N ASP A 362 -37.28 -20.58 7.02
CA ASP A 362 -36.05 -21.34 6.87
C ASP A 362 -35.52 -21.82 8.22
N ARG A 363 -35.37 -23.14 8.39
CA ARG A 363 -34.95 -23.75 9.66
C ARG A 363 -33.54 -23.39 10.10
N LYS A 364 -32.65 -22.99 9.19
CA LYS A 364 -31.24 -22.66 9.47
C LYS A 364 -31.09 -21.28 10.10
N CYS A 365 -31.95 -20.33 9.76
CA CYS A 365 -31.96 -19.01 10.40
C CYS A 365 -32.42 -19.13 11.86
N LYS A 366 -31.88 -18.31 12.77
CA LYS A 366 -32.28 -18.36 14.19
C LYS A 366 -33.77 -17.98 14.35
N SER A 367 -34.17 -16.88 13.73
CA SER A 367 -35.55 -16.39 13.68
C SER A 367 -36.52 -17.30 12.93
N LYS A 368 -35.98 -18.25 12.16
CA LYS A 368 -36.68 -19.09 11.18
C LYS A 368 -37.19 -18.35 9.94
N TRP A 369 -36.75 -17.13 9.68
CA TRP A 369 -37.16 -16.36 8.51
C TRP A 369 -35.94 -15.87 7.71
N LYS A 370 -36.08 -15.85 6.38
CA LYS A 370 -35.08 -15.27 5.47
C LYS A 370 -35.69 -14.52 4.30
N ARG A 371 -34.92 -13.61 3.73
CA ARG A 371 -35.26 -12.88 2.50
C ARG A 371 -34.00 -12.58 1.69
N HIS A 372 -34.04 -12.85 0.39
CA HIS A 372 -32.96 -12.65 -0.57
C HIS A 372 -31.63 -13.30 -0.14
N GLY A 373 -31.71 -14.51 0.43
CA GLY A 373 -30.53 -15.23 0.91
C GLY A 373 -29.93 -14.71 2.21
N ILE A 374 -30.63 -13.82 2.94
CA ILE A 374 -30.22 -13.25 4.23
C ILE A 374 -31.23 -13.64 5.31
N CYS A 375 -30.76 -14.14 6.45
CA CYS A 375 -31.59 -14.41 7.61
C CYS A 375 -32.12 -13.11 8.23
N ILE A 376 -33.41 -13.07 8.53
CA ILE A 376 -34.05 -11.91 9.16
C ILE A 376 -33.77 -11.95 10.66
N MET A 377 -33.40 -10.83 11.25
CA MET A 377 -32.96 -10.76 12.65
C MET A 377 -34.16 -10.60 13.60
N GLY A 378 -34.57 -11.71 14.21
CA GLY A 378 -35.51 -11.73 15.33
C GLY A 378 -34.81 -11.53 16.68
N ILE A 379 -35.58 -11.50 17.76
CA ILE A 379 -35.08 -11.37 19.14
C ILE A 379 -33.98 -12.39 19.53
N GLU A 380 -33.89 -13.52 18.83
CA GLU A 380 -32.84 -14.55 19.01
C GLU A 380 -31.43 -14.08 18.62
N TYR A 381 -31.31 -12.92 17.98
CA TYR A 381 -30.03 -12.31 17.66
C TYR A 381 -29.58 -11.29 18.71
N LEU A 382 -30.43 -10.88 19.68
CA LEU A 382 -30.14 -9.74 20.57
C LEU A 382 -28.85 -9.89 21.38
N ASP A 383 -28.61 -11.06 22.00
CA ASP A 383 -27.36 -11.32 22.73
C ASP A 383 -26.12 -11.21 21.82
N PHE A 384 -26.23 -11.72 20.59
CA PHE A 384 -25.16 -11.60 19.60
C PHE A 384 -24.94 -10.14 19.16
N LEU A 385 -26.03 -9.41 18.87
CA LEU A 385 -25.95 -8.01 18.43
C LEU A 385 -25.35 -7.11 19.53
N ALA A 386 -25.69 -7.35 20.80
CA ALA A 386 -25.12 -6.63 21.94
C ALA A 386 -23.60 -6.84 22.09
N ASN A 387 -23.09 -8.01 21.68
CA ASN A 387 -21.67 -8.36 21.74
C ASN A 387 -20.91 -8.13 20.41
N SER A 388 -21.62 -7.72 19.36
CA SER A 388 -21.04 -7.64 18.02
C SER A 388 -20.12 -6.43 17.88
N ASN A 389 -18.96 -6.65 17.27
CA ASN A 389 -18.07 -5.57 16.82
C ASN A 389 -18.59 -4.84 15.57
N SER A 390 -19.73 -5.25 15.00
CA SER A 390 -20.30 -4.57 13.84
C SER A 390 -21.01 -3.27 14.23
N LEU A 391 -20.94 -2.24 13.39
CA LEU A 391 -21.66 -0.96 13.57
C LEU A 391 -23.16 -1.13 13.27
N THR A 392 -23.46 -1.91 12.24
CA THR A 392 -24.82 -2.13 11.74
C THR A 392 -25.12 -3.62 11.58
N ALA A 393 -26.40 -3.95 11.49
CA ALA A 393 -26.86 -5.31 11.28
C ALA A 393 -28.00 -5.36 10.25
N ASN A 394 -27.88 -6.27 9.29
CA ASN A 394 -28.88 -6.52 8.25
C ASN A 394 -29.32 -7.99 8.32
N LYS A 395 -30.61 -8.32 8.44
CA LYS A 395 -31.80 -7.54 8.04
C LYS A 395 -32.86 -7.54 9.15
N VAL A 396 -33.24 -6.37 9.67
CA VAL A 396 -34.33 -6.22 10.66
C VAL A 396 -35.62 -5.78 9.97
N MET A 397 -36.69 -6.57 10.07
CA MET A 397 -37.96 -6.30 9.37
C MET A 397 -39.16 -6.31 10.33
N ALA A 398 -39.98 -5.25 10.24
CA ALA A 398 -41.14 -5.01 11.11
C ALA A 398 -42.27 -6.06 10.96
N ASP A 399 -42.39 -6.67 9.78
CA ASP A 399 -43.37 -7.72 9.47
C ASP A 399 -42.95 -9.10 9.98
N VAL A 400 -41.72 -9.24 10.49
CA VAL A 400 -41.22 -10.48 11.10
C VAL A 400 -41.13 -10.36 12.61
N ASP A 401 -40.46 -9.33 13.12
CA ASP A 401 -40.26 -9.13 14.56
C ASP A 401 -39.91 -7.68 14.92
N MET A 402 -40.90 -6.94 15.46
CA MET A 402 -40.71 -5.62 16.06
C MET A 402 -40.08 -5.67 17.44
N GLY A 403 -40.00 -6.84 18.08
CA GLY A 403 -39.30 -7.00 19.35
C GLY A 403 -37.81 -6.65 19.24
N THR A 404 -37.15 -6.99 18.12
CA THR A 404 -35.74 -6.69 17.88
C THR A 404 -35.44 -5.19 17.94
N PRO A 405 -36.05 -4.30 17.12
CA PRO A 405 -35.77 -2.87 17.16
C PRO A 405 -36.21 -2.23 18.49
N ILE A 406 -37.32 -2.68 19.10
CA ILE A 406 -37.77 -2.17 20.42
C ILE A 406 -36.74 -2.49 21.52
N CYS A 407 -36.28 -3.74 21.59
CA CYS A 407 -35.30 -4.13 22.61
C CYS A 407 -33.94 -3.47 22.40
N MET A 408 -33.52 -3.30 21.15
CA MET A 408 -32.28 -2.59 20.84
C MET A 408 -32.37 -1.10 21.20
N HIS A 409 -33.54 -0.46 21.01
CA HIS A 409 -33.79 0.90 21.48
C HIS A 409 -33.60 1.01 23.01
N GLU A 410 -34.25 0.14 23.80
CA GLU A 410 -34.10 0.15 25.26
C GLU A 410 -32.66 -0.12 25.72
N PHE A 411 -31.98 -1.07 25.05
CA PHE A 411 -30.59 -1.41 25.35
C PHE A 411 -29.62 -0.27 25.09
N LEU A 412 -29.71 0.37 23.92
CA LEU A 412 -28.79 1.44 23.52
C LEU A 412 -29.04 2.75 24.27
N LEU A 413 -30.27 2.99 24.77
CA LEU A 413 -30.56 4.07 25.71
C LEU A 413 -30.17 3.76 27.16
N GLY A 414 -29.58 2.58 27.43
CA GLY A 414 -29.14 2.20 28.76
C GLY A 414 -30.27 1.95 29.76
N LYS A 415 -31.48 1.63 29.29
CA LYS A 415 -32.65 1.31 30.14
C LYS A 415 -32.62 -0.11 30.71
N LEU A 416 -31.64 -0.93 30.31
CA LEU A 416 -31.45 -2.30 30.77
C LEU A 416 -30.19 -2.39 31.68
N ASP A 417 -30.17 -3.37 32.58
CA ASP A 417 -29.01 -3.60 33.49
C ASP A 417 -27.71 -3.92 32.74
N ARG A 418 -27.84 -4.53 31.55
CA ARG A 418 -26.71 -4.84 30.69
C ARG A 418 -26.32 -3.61 29.86
N LYS A 419 -25.03 -3.24 29.92
CA LYS A 419 -24.48 -2.13 29.13
C LYS A 419 -23.92 -2.60 27.79
N PRO A 420 -23.89 -1.73 26.76
CA PRO A 420 -23.13 -1.97 25.53
C PRO A 420 -21.66 -2.25 25.82
N THR A 421 -21.12 -3.29 25.20
CA THR A 421 -19.69 -3.63 25.29
C THR A 421 -19.09 -3.59 23.90
N PHE A 422 -18.41 -2.51 23.58
CA PHE A 422 -17.69 -2.38 22.31
C PHE A 422 -16.17 -2.38 22.51
N ASN A 423 -15.50 -3.21 21.72
CA ASN A 423 -14.05 -3.27 21.72
C ASN A 423 -13.49 -2.16 20.82
N HIS A 424 -13.28 -0.97 21.39
CA HIS A 424 -12.66 0.16 20.70
C HIS A 424 -11.29 -0.17 20.09
N GLU A 425 -10.55 -1.09 20.73
CA GLU A 425 -9.24 -1.52 20.25
C GLU A 425 -9.34 -2.33 18.96
N PHE A 426 -10.44 -3.07 18.76
CA PHE A 426 -10.71 -3.76 17.50
C PHE A 426 -10.79 -2.80 16.31
N VAL A 427 -11.39 -1.62 16.50
CA VAL A 427 -11.45 -0.57 15.46
C VAL A 427 -10.08 0.00 15.17
N ARG A 428 -9.27 0.28 16.21
CA ARG A 428 -7.89 0.80 16.03
C ARG A 428 -6.98 -0.20 15.31
N GLN A 429 -7.17 -1.48 15.58
CA GLN A 429 -6.42 -2.57 14.94
C GLN A 429 -6.96 -2.93 13.56
N TYR A 430 -8.09 -2.36 13.15
CA TYR A 430 -8.66 -2.63 11.84
C TYR A 430 -7.70 -2.15 10.74
N PRO A 431 -7.26 -3.03 9.81
CA PRO A 431 -6.19 -2.70 8.88
C PRO A 431 -6.45 -1.41 8.10
N GLN A 432 -7.70 -1.18 7.69
CA GLN A 432 -8.10 0.02 6.95
C GLN A 432 -7.99 1.29 7.80
N VAL A 433 -8.46 1.24 9.05
CA VAL A 433 -8.37 2.36 9.98
C VAL A 433 -6.91 2.66 10.29
N ARG A 434 -6.08 1.64 10.53
CA ARG A 434 -4.65 1.82 10.78
C ARG A 434 -3.91 2.41 9.57
N GLU A 435 -4.14 1.89 8.37
CA GLU A 435 -3.47 2.34 7.14
C GLU A 435 -3.95 3.75 6.75
N LEU A 436 -5.26 4.01 6.78
CA LEU A 436 -5.78 5.33 6.50
C LEU A 436 -5.44 6.32 7.60
N ALA A 437 -5.36 5.94 8.89
CA ALA A 437 -4.82 6.78 9.94
C ALA A 437 -3.33 7.07 9.71
N GLN A 438 -2.55 6.08 9.24
CA GLN A 438 -1.17 6.31 8.81
C GLN A 438 -1.08 7.27 7.61
N ILE A 439 -1.99 7.17 6.63
CA ILE A 439 -2.05 8.05 5.44
C ILE A 439 -2.57 9.46 5.81
N ALA A 440 -3.55 9.54 6.71
CA ALA A 440 -4.18 10.75 7.21
C ALA A 440 -3.24 11.56 8.11
N ASN A 441 -2.56 10.88 9.02
CA ASN A 441 -1.52 11.47 9.85
C ASN A 441 -0.28 11.86 9.01
N ARG A 442 -0.19 11.39 7.75
CA ARG A 442 0.75 11.88 6.74
C ARG A 442 0.21 13.10 5.97
N THR A 443 -0.20 14.15 6.70
CA THR A 443 0.27 15.49 6.32
C THR A 443 1.80 15.52 6.45
N PHE A 444 2.43 14.95 5.42
CA PHE A 444 3.72 15.25 4.84
C PHE A 444 4.68 16.05 5.75
N ASN A 445 5.53 15.35 6.48
CA ASN A 445 6.87 15.86 6.73
C ASN A 445 7.89 14.76 6.56
N PRO A 446 8.80 14.87 5.60
CA PRO A 446 9.46 13.64 5.24
C PRO A 446 10.98 13.80 5.25
N ALA A 447 11.71 12.72 5.51
CA ALA A 447 13.13 12.79 5.84
C ALA A 447 14.02 11.83 5.02
N ASN A 448 15.37 11.88 5.21
CA ASN A 448 16.34 10.75 5.46
C ASN A 448 17.71 10.42 4.76
N PHE A 449 18.84 10.29 5.51
CA PHE A 449 19.88 9.23 5.24
C PHE A 449 20.62 8.64 6.48
N LYS A 450 21.04 9.37 7.51
CA LYS A 450 21.18 8.77 8.88
C LYS A 450 19.86 8.88 9.64
N SER A 451 19.24 9.99 9.35
CA SER A 451 17.84 10.30 9.56
C SER A 451 16.89 9.22 9.00
N LEU A 452 17.23 8.40 7.97
CA LEU A 452 16.32 7.33 7.42
C LEU A 452 15.73 6.45 8.44
N ASN A 453 16.62 5.72 9.07
CA ASN A 453 16.25 4.90 10.17
C ASN A 453 15.63 5.77 11.25
N ALA A 454 16.21 6.92 11.60
CA ALA A 454 15.62 7.77 12.63
C ALA A 454 14.15 8.14 12.39
N CYS A 455 13.73 8.39 11.17
CA CYS A 455 12.33 8.72 10.87
C CYS A 455 11.46 7.50 10.75
N PHE A 456 11.95 6.39 10.20
CA PHE A 456 11.21 5.12 10.23
C PHE A 456 10.91 4.70 11.66
N PHE A 457 11.91 4.79 12.55
CA PHE A 457 11.79 4.45 13.97
C PHE A 457 10.97 5.48 14.73
N ALA A 458 11.18 6.78 14.49
CA ALA A 458 10.41 7.82 15.15
C ALA A 458 8.92 7.78 14.78
N GLN A 459 8.59 7.51 13.50
CA GLN A 459 7.20 7.28 13.06
C GLN A 459 6.54 6.07 13.74
N LYS A 460 7.34 5.14 14.25
CA LYS A 460 6.89 3.97 15.02
C LYS A 460 6.92 4.20 16.54
N GLY A 461 7.22 5.42 17.00
CA GLY A 461 7.21 5.79 18.42
C GLY A 461 8.46 5.43 19.21
N TRP A 462 9.56 5.07 18.54
CA TRP A 462 10.83 4.77 19.22
C TRP A 462 11.55 6.04 19.66
N ASP A 463 12.23 6.00 20.80
CA ASP A 463 13.21 7.03 21.16
C ASP A 463 14.50 6.80 20.38
N VAL A 464 14.90 7.80 19.57
CA VAL A 464 16.03 7.66 18.66
C VAL A 464 17.13 8.67 18.97
N GLU A 465 18.33 8.16 19.18
CA GLU A 465 19.55 8.95 19.29
C GLU A 465 20.46 8.73 18.08
N VAL A 466 20.89 9.83 17.45
CA VAL A 466 21.76 9.78 16.27
C VAL A 466 23.10 10.44 16.58
N TYR A 467 24.17 9.64 16.59
CA TYR A 467 25.54 10.09 16.78
C TYR A 467 26.24 10.36 15.43
N GLU A 468 26.62 11.60 15.18
CA GLU A 468 27.30 12.03 13.95
C GLU A 468 28.65 12.67 14.28
N TYR A 469 29.72 12.13 13.67
CA TYR A 469 31.08 12.61 13.86
C TYR A 469 31.28 14.05 13.39
N ARG A 470 30.62 14.43 12.30
CA ARG A 470 30.78 15.77 11.71
C ARG A 470 29.93 16.79 12.46
N LYS A 471 30.30 18.05 12.29
CA LYS A 471 29.43 19.18 12.60
C LYS A 471 28.16 19.16 11.75
N ASP A 472 27.09 19.76 12.25
CA ASP A 472 25.84 19.91 11.51
C ASP A 472 26.06 20.64 10.17
N ILE A 473 25.85 19.91 9.08
CA ILE A 473 26.06 20.36 7.71
C ILE A 473 25.18 21.57 7.33
N ARG A 474 24.03 21.77 7.98
CA ARG A 474 23.12 22.90 7.72
C ARG A 474 23.73 24.23 8.15
N THR A 475 24.64 24.18 9.12
CA THR A 475 25.36 25.36 9.64
C THR A 475 26.67 25.63 8.89
N MET A 476 27.12 24.70 8.07
CA MET A 476 28.42 24.79 7.39
C MET A 476 28.31 25.51 6.05
N LYS A 477 29.18 26.50 5.79
CA LYS A 477 29.29 27.12 4.45
C LYS A 477 29.80 26.12 3.42
N HIS A 478 30.83 25.36 3.78
CA HIS A 478 31.43 24.33 2.95
C HIS A 478 31.48 23.00 3.72
N VAL A 479 30.89 21.95 3.18
CA VAL A 479 30.88 20.62 3.79
C VAL A 479 32.15 19.90 3.37
N GLN A 480 33.05 19.59 4.32
CA GLN A 480 34.19 18.73 4.04
C GLN A 480 33.71 17.30 3.80
N GLY A 481 33.90 16.78 2.59
CA GLY A 481 33.51 15.42 2.26
C GLY A 481 33.53 15.09 0.77
N ARG A 482 33.69 13.80 0.50
CA ARG A 482 33.71 13.15 -0.82
C ARG A 482 32.27 13.02 -1.35
N SER A 483 31.87 13.63 -2.47
CA SER A 483 30.46 13.52 -2.90
C SER A 483 30.21 13.69 -4.39
N ILE A 484 30.03 12.55 -5.05
CA ILE A 484 29.48 12.47 -6.41
C ILE A 484 27.97 12.75 -6.32
N ASN A 485 27.40 13.41 -7.33
CA ASN A 485 25.95 13.52 -7.47
C ASN A 485 25.29 12.14 -7.50
N LEU A 486 24.10 12.02 -6.91
CA LEU A 486 23.45 10.73 -6.72
C LEU A 486 22.37 10.50 -7.76
N ALA A 487 22.28 9.26 -8.24
CA ALA A 487 21.20 8.82 -9.12
C ALA A 487 20.13 8.11 -8.29
N LEU A 488 18.97 8.74 -8.13
CA LEU A 488 17.82 8.19 -7.42
C LEU A 488 16.99 7.29 -8.37
N SER A 489 16.84 6.03 -7.99
CA SER A 489 16.09 5.00 -8.74
C SER A 489 14.84 4.54 -7.97
N GLN A 490 14.08 3.57 -8.50
CA GLN A 490 12.80 3.15 -7.91
C GLN A 490 12.92 2.70 -6.45
N ARG A 491 13.99 1.99 -6.10
CA ARG A 491 14.22 1.50 -4.73
C ARG A 491 14.38 2.64 -3.74
N GLY A 492 15.19 3.64 -4.10
CA GLY A 492 15.35 4.84 -3.29
C GLY A 492 14.06 5.65 -3.25
N LYS A 493 13.36 5.81 -4.39
CA LYS A 493 12.05 6.49 -4.45
C LYS A 493 11.03 5.81 -3.52
N SER A 494 10.98 4.48 -3.47
CA SER A 494 10.07 3.74 -2.58
C SER A 494 10.40 3.89 -1.10
N ALA A 495 11.68 3.93 -0.73
CA ALA A 495 12.07 4.21 0.65
C ALA A 495 11.70 5.64 1.06
N LEU A 496 11.91 6.62 0.17
CA LEU A 496 11.47 8.00 0.39
C LEU A 496 9.95 8.11 0.48
N GLU A 497 9.21 7.39 -0.35
CA GLU A 497 7.75 7.34 -0.31
C GLU A 497 7.21 6.81 1.02
N ALA A 498 7.87 5.79 1.58
CA ALA A 498 7.49 5.23 2.86
C ALA A 498 7.59 6.24 4.01
N VAL A 499 8.41 7.27 3.88
CA VAL A 499 8.54 8.38 4.84
C VAL A 499 7.93 9.68 4.33
N GLY A 500 7.29 9.66 3.15
CA GLY A 500 6.60 10.79 2.53
C GLY A 500 7.47 11.77 1.74
N LEU A 501 8.72 11.47 1.37
CA LEU A 501 9.66 12.48 0.80
C LEU A 501 9.75 12.51 -0.69
N LYS A 502 9.24 11.47 -1.32
CA LYS A 502 9.49 11.15 -2.70
C LYS A 502 9.20 12.35 -3.60
N GLU A 503 8.03 12.95 -3.46
CA GLU A 503 7.58 14.05 -4.32
C GLU A 503 8.48 15.28 -4.15
N TYR A 504 8.81 15.65 -2.91
CA TYR A 504 9.69 16.79 -2.65
C TYR A 504 11.10 16.54 -3.19
N ILE A 505 11.75 15.41 -2.85
CA ILE A 505 13.12 15.13 -3.31
C ILE A 505 13.19 15.00 -4.84
N VAL A 506 12.21 14.34 -5.45
CA VAL A 506 12.12 14.23 -6.91
C VAL A 506 11.95 15.61 -7.55
N SER A 507 11.15 16.52 -6.97
CA SER A 507 11.00 17.90 -7.45
C SER A 507 12.26 18.76 -7.32
N GLN A 508 13.20 18.37 -6.45
CA GLN A 508 14.49 19.04 -6.29
C GLN A 508 15.58 18.44 -7.18
N GLY A 509 15.30 17.32 -7.86
CA GLY A 509 16.23 16.68 -8.78
C GLY A 509 15.93 16.94 -10.25
N VAL A 510 16.84 16.49 -11.12
CA VAL A 510 16.69 16.56 -12.58
C VAL A 510 16.40 15.15 -13.13
N PRO A 511 15.27 14.90 -13.81
CA PRO A 511 14.95 13.59 -14.35
C PRO A 511 15.82 13.28 -15.57
N MET A 512 16.38 12.07 -15.62
CA MET A 512 17.22 11.56 -16.70
C MET A 512 16.59 10.33 -17.36
N TYR A 513 16.15 10.48 -18.61
CA TYR A 513 15.39 9.45 -19.34
C TYR A 513 16.27 8.52 -20.18
N SER A 514 17.48 8.97 -20.51
CA SER A 514 18.41 8.22 -21.34
C SER A 514 19.85 8.50 -20.96
N ARG A 515 20.74 7.59 -21.34
CA ARG A 515 22.18 7.84 -21.42
C ARG A 515 22.50 8.49 -22.76
N LEU A 516 23.29 9.55 -22.75
CA LEU A 516 23.86 10.14 -23.96
C LEU A 516 25.36 9.81 -23.98
N VAL A 517 25.76 8.94 -24.91
CA VAL A 517 27.14 8.46 -25.03
C VAL A 517 27.90 9.34 -26.03
N HIS A 518 29.00 9.93 -25.58
CA HIS A 518 29.83 10.87 -26.33
C HIS A 518 31.07 10.16 -26.91
N ASN A 519 31.19 10.18 -28.23
CA ASN A 519 32.32 9.56 -28.93
C ASN A 519 33.60 10.40 -28.80
N LYS A 520 34.73 9.84 -29.23
CA LYS A 520 36.05 10.51 -29.11
C LYS A 520 36.19 11.76 -30.00
N ASP A 521 35.43 11.85 -31.08
CA ASP A 521 35.46 13.00 -31.99
C ASP A 521 34.84 14.29 -31.39
N GLY A 522 34.15 14.20 -30.25
CA GLY A 522 33.45 15.31 -29.60
C GLY A 522 32.23 15.83 -30.37
N LYS A 523 31.82 15.17 -31.45
CA LYS A 523 30.75 15.64 -32.36
C LYS A 523 29.63 14.63 -32.53
N THR A 524 29.91 13.35 -32.37
CA THR A 524 28.92 12.28 -32.54
C THR A 524 28.47 11.71 -31.21
N PHE A 525 27.16 11.50 -31.08
CA PHE A 525 26.52 11.04 -29.85
C PHE A 525 25.59 9.85 -30.12
N SER A 526 25.51 8.92 -29.18
CA SER A 526 24.56 7.80 -29.20
C SER A 526 23.62 7.89 -28.01
N ARG A 527 22.32 8.10 -28.27
CA ARG A 527 21.29 8.08 -27.24
C ARG A 527 20.82 6.66 -26.94
N GLN A 528 20.72 6.33 -25.66
CA GLN A 528 20.25 5.04 -25.16
C GLN A 528 19.21 5.25 -24.06
N PRO A 529 17.90 5.09 -24.37
CA PRO A 529 16.86 5.09 -23.34
C PRO A 529 17.15 4.05 -22.26
N TYR A 530 16.78 4.36 -21.02
CA TYR A 530 17.01 3.43 -19.89
C TYR A 530 16.11 2.21 -19.94
N GLY A 531 14.85 2.38 -20.36
CA GLY A 531 13.86 1.33 -20.37
C GLY A 531 12.64 1.72 -21.20
N GLN A 532 11.45 1.44 -20.69
CA GLN A 532 10.19 1.79 -21.35
C GLN A 532 9.95 3.31 -21.34
N PRO A 533 9.11 3.84 -22.25
CA PRO A 533 8.73 5.26 -22.23
C PRO A 533 8.24 5.70 -20.84
N GLY A 534 8.81 6.78 -20.32
CA GLY A 534 8.50 7.33 -18.99
C GLY A 534 9.41 6.86 -17.86
N GLU A 535 10.11 5.72 -18.00
CA GLU A 535 11.08 5.26 -17.00
C GLU A 535 12.32 6.18 -16.97
N HIS A 536 12.61 6.72 -15.78
CA HIS A 536 13.73 7.63 -15.58
C HIS A 536 14.30 7.52 -14.17
N ILE A 537 15.61 7.79 -14.08
CA ILE A 537 16.29 8.04 -12.81
C ILE A 537 16.31 9.56 -12.56
N VAL A 538 16.59 9.98 -11.34
CA VAL A 538 16.61 11.42 -10.98
C VAL A 538 17.99 11.76 -10.42
N SER A 539 18.66 12.76 -10.97
CA SER A 539 19.87 13.29 -10.37
C SER A 539 19.52 14.17 -9.19
N ILE A 540 20.08 13.88 -8.02
CA ILE A 540 19.84 14.64 -6.79
C ILE A 540 21.16 15.06 -6.15
N ASN A 541 21.14 16.25 -5.54
CA ASN A 541 22.27 16.77 -4.79
C ASN A 541 22.32 16.11 -3.40
N ARG A 542 23.47 15.49 -3.06
CA ARG A 542 23.65 14.78 -1.79
C ARG A 542 23.56 15.68 -0.56
N ARG A 543 24.13 16.88 -0.62
CA ARG A 543 24.11 17.84 0.49
C ARG A 543 22.67 18.23 0.77
N HIS A 544 21.96 18.69 -0.25
CA HIS A 544 20.57 19.09 -0.12
C HIS A 544 19.69 17.96 0.38
N LEU A 545 19.88 16.74 -0.14
CA LEU A 545 19.25 15.53 0.40
C LEU A 545 19.48 15.51 1.90
N ASN A 546 20.71 15.32 2.37
CA ASN A 546 21.05 15.19 3.80
C ASN A 546 20.52 16.32 4.69
N GLU A 547 20.55 17.58 4.24
CA GLU A 547 20.02 18.73 4.99
C GLU A 547 18.51 18.62 5.22
N VAL A 548 17.76 18.31 4.15
CA VAL A 548 16.33 18.03 4.23
C VAL A 548 16.09 16.88 5.19
N MET A 549 16.92 15.85 5.09
CA MET A 549 16.79 14.65 5.87
C MET A 549 16.93 14.87 7.38
N ILE A 550 17.96 15.59 7.80
CA ILE A 550 18.20 15.93 9.21
C ILE A 550 17.07 16.81 9.74
N THR A 551 16.76 17.88 9.00
CA THR A 551 15.71 18.85 9.37
C THR A 551 14.35 18.20 9.60
N GLN A 552 14.09 17.11 8.90
CA GLN A 552 12.80 16.42 8.94
C GLN A 552 12.75 15.39 10.06
N ALA A 553 13.86 14.73 10.37
CA ALA A 553 13.98 13.87 11.53
C ALA A 553 13.83 14.65 12.85
N GLU A 554 14.39 15.85 12.93
CA GLU A 554 14.27 16.71 14.13
C GLU A 554 12.84 17.22 14.39
N LYS A 555 11.91 17.10 13.43
CA LYS A 555 10.51 17.44 13.67
C LYS A 555 9.81 16.42 14.56
N CYS A 556 10.38 15.23 14.70
CA CYS A 556 9.92 14.22 15.62
C CYS A 556 10.51 14.50 17.01
N PRO A 557 9.69 14.73 18.06
CA PRO A 557 10.17 15.11 19.39
C PRO A 557 11.00 14.01 20.09
N ASN A 558 10.84 12.77 19.65
CA ASN A 558 11.55 11.58 20.10
C ASN A 558 12.89 11.34 19.37
N VAL A 559 13.35 12.27 18.52
CA VAL A 559 14.65 12.17 17.83
C VAL A 559 15.63 13.20 18.39
N LYS A 560 16.83 12.75 18.75
CA LYS A 560 17.94 13.60 19.20
C LYS A 560 19.17 13.40 18.32
N PHE A 561 19.76 14.50 17.86
CA PHE A 561 21.02 14.48 17.11
C PHE A 561 22.18 14.95 17.99
N PHE A 562 23.22 14.13 18.06
CA PHE A 562 24.49 14.43 18.72
C PHE A 562 25.58 14.59 17.65
N PHE A 563 25.77 15.82 17.18
CA PHE A 563 26.83 16.19 16.24
C PHE A 563 28.19 16.30 16.94
N GLU A 564 29.28 16.17 16.19
CA GLU A 564 30.64 16.16 16.72
C GLU A 564 30.91 15.03 17.74
N HIS A 565 30.12 13.94 17.67
CA HIS A 565 30.27 12.73 18.48
C HIS A 565 30.76 11.57 17.62
N LYS A 566 31.96 11.07 17.90
CA LYS A 566 32.64 10.05 17.09
C LYS A 566 32.48 8.67 17.71
N VAL A 567 31.80 7.75 17.01
CA VAL A 567 31.81 6.33 17.38
C VAL A 567 33.21 5.75 17.11
N LYS A 568 33.82 5.16 18.14
CA LYS A 568 35.12 4.49 18.09
C LYS A 568 35.01 2.99 17.82
N GLY A 569 33.91 2.38 18.24
CA GLY A 569 33.67 0.95 18.14
C GLY A 569 32.51 0.50 19.02
N ILE A 570 32.51 -0.79 19.36
CA ILE A 570 31.58 -1.43 20.30
C ILE A 570 32.37 -2.15 21.40
N ASP A 571 31.88 -2.07 22.63
CA ASP A 571 32.32 -2.93 23.73
C ASP A 571 31.53 -4.25 23.66
N TYR A 572 32.23 -5.38 23.44
CA TYR A 572 31.55 -6.67 23.25
C TYR A 572 30.98 -7.27 24.53
N GLU A 573 31.59 -6.98 25.67
CA GLU A 573 31.14 -7.53 26.96
C GLU A 573 29.85 -6.85 27.38
N LYS A 574 29.77 -5.53 27.18
CA LYS A 574 28.61 -4.72 27.52
C LYS A 574 27.58 -4.62 26.40
N LYS A 575 27.97 -4.89 25.15
CA LYS A 575 27.16 -4.69 23.93
C LYS A 575 26.75 -3.23 23.72
N GLU A 576 27.65 -2.30 24.05
CA GLU A 576 27.41 -0.85 24.07
C GLU A 576 28.34 -0.11 23.10
N LEU A 577 27.89 1.00 22.54
CA LEU A 577 28.74 1.82 21.66
C LEU A 577 29.76 2.61 22.48
N ILE A 578 31.00 2.67 21.98
CA ILE A 578 32.04 3.55 22.52
C ILE A 578 32.01 4.85 21.72
N VAL A 579 31.60 5.94 22.36
CA VAL A 579 31.44 7.26 21.73
C VAL A 579 32.41 8.26 22.36
N GLN A 580 33.11 9.00 21.51
CA GLN A 580 33.96 10.13 21.91
C GLN A 580 33.17 11.43 21.70
N ASN A 581 33.08 12.26 22.74
CA ASN A 581 32.47 13.59 22.67
C ASN A 581 33.45 14.65 22.13
N PRO A 582 33.03 15.92 21.95
CA PRO A 582 33.91 17.01 21.51
C PRO A 582 35.06 17.33 22.49
N GLU A 583 34.86 17.06 23.79
CA GLU A 583 35.85 17.28 24.85
C GLU A 583 36.59 15.97 25.18
N PRO A 584 37.59 15.57 24.36
CA PRO A 584 38.13 14.23 24.04
C PRO A 584 37.88 13.01 24.96
N SER A 585 36.75 12.92 25.62
CA SER A 585 36.38 11.93 26.63
C SER A 585 35.45 10.90 25.99
N GLU A 586 35.59 9.67 26.47
CA GLU A 586 34.85 8.52 25.93
C GLU A 586 33.79 8.09 26.94
N PHE A 587 32.62 7.74 26.43
CA PHE A 587 31.51 7.20 27.22
C PHE A 587 30.82 6.06 26.46
N LEU A 588 30.13 5.22 27.22
CA LEU A 588 29.38 4.10 26.69
C LEU A 588 27.92 4.51 26.48
N VAL A 589 27.35 4.06 25.36
CA VAL A 589 25.94 4.26 25.02
C VAL A 589 25.23 2.92 24.95
N HIS A 590 24.23 2.78 25.80
CA HIS A 590 23.32 1.65 25.85
C HIS A 590 22.09 1.89 24.98
N ALA A 591 21.63 0.86 24.27
CA ALA A 591 20.38 0.90 23.51
C ALA A 591 19.79 -0.50 23.29
N ASP A 592 18.46 -0.58 23.22
CA ASP A 592 17.73 -1.81 22.86
C ASP A 592 18.03 -2.29 21.43
N LEU A 593 18.37 -1.35 20.55
CA LEU A 593 18.76 -1.60 19.18
C LEU A 593 19.78 -0.56 18.69
N ILE A 594 20.92 -1.03 18.23
CA ILE A 594 22.01 -0.26 17.65
C ILE A 594 22.06 -0.53 16.15
N ILE A 595 21.87 0.52 15.35
CA ILE A 595 21.99 0.46 13.89
C ILE A 595 23.24 1.23 13.43
N ALA A 596 24.24 0.49 12.97
CA ALA A 596 25.47 1.08 12.47
C ALA A 596 25.33 1.51 11.00
N CYS A 597 25.23 2.83 10.79
CA CYS A 597 25.21 3.50 9.48
C CYS A 597 26.40 4.45 9.32
N ASP A 598 27.58 4.05 9.81
CA ASP A 598 28.80 4.86 9.88
C ASP A 598 29.69 4.77 8.62
N GLY A 599 29.13 4.22 7.54
CA GLY A 599 29.69 4.30 6.18
C GLY A 599 30.75 3.26 5.85
N ALA A 600 31.37 3.41 4.67
CA ALA A 600 32.32 2.42 4.14
C ALA A 600 33.49 2.11 5.08
N TYR A 601 33.93 3.06 5.91
CA TYR A 601 35.03 2.91 6.87
C TYR A 601 34.52 2.74 8.31
N SER A 602 33.40 2.02 8.46
CA SER A 602 32.72 1.75 9.72
C SER A 602 33.69 1.39 10.85
N ALA A 603 33.59 2.13 11.96
CA ALA A 603 34.30 1.83 13.20
C ALA A 603 33.67 0.61 13.88
N VAL A 604 32.33 0.51 13.87
CA VAL A 604 31.59 -0.62 14.44
C VAL A 604 31.95 -1.92 13.72
N ARG A 605 31.93 -1.95 12.38
CA ARG A 605 32.34 -3.14 11.61
C ARG A 605 33.78 -3.55 11.92
N ARG A 606 34.71 -2.59 12.04
CA ARG A 606 36.11 -2.87 12.33
C ARG A 606 36.30 -3.51 13.71
N SER A 607 35.54 -3.10 14.71
CA SER A 607 35.48 -3.81 15.98
C SER A 607 35.05 -5.26 15.74
N LEU A 608 33.91 -5.47 15.08
CA LEU A 608 33.34 -6.81 14.87
C LEU A 608 34.22 -7.80 14.07
N MET A 609 35.25 -7.32 13.36
CA MET A 609 36.23 -8.15 12.64
C MET A 609 36.98 -9.15 13.53
N THR A 610 37.09 -8.90 14.83
CA THR A 610 37.75 -9.83 15.76
C THR A 610 36.82 -10.93 16.27
N ILE A 611 35.51 -10.88 15.98
CA ILE A 611 34.52 -11.84 16.45
C ILE A 611 34.52 -13.09 15.54
N PRO A 612 34.44 -14.32 16.12
CA PRO A 612 34.35 -15.55 15.33
C PRO A 612 33.16 -15.55 14.36
N ARG A 613 33.33 -16.24 13.22
CA ARG A 613 32.27 -16.45 12.19
C ARG A 613 31.76 -15.17 11.52
N PHE A 614 32.57 -14.11 11.49
CA PHE A 614 32.32 -12.94 10.67
C PHE A 614 33.20 -12.96 9.41
N ASN A 615 32.58 -13.13 8.25
CA ASN A 615 33.23 -13.06 6.95
C ASN A 615 33.32 -11.61 6.49
N PHE A 616 34.50 -11.18 6.07
CA PHE A 616 34.75 -9.83 5.59
C PHE A 616 35.70 -9.85 4.37
N SER A 617 35.38 -9.06 3.35
CA SER A 617 36.27 -8.80 2.22
C SER A 617 36.30 -7.30 1.92
N GLN A 618 37.49 -6.78 1.63
CA GLN A 618 37.71 -5.40 1.20
C GLN A 618 38.65 -5.40 0.00
N GLU A 619 38.20 -4.80 -1.09
CA GLU A 619 38.94 -4.68 -2.34
C GLU A 619 38.99 -3.22 -2.77
N TYR A 620 40.19 -2.70 -2.97
CA TYR A 620 40.39 -1.42 -3.66
C TYR A 620 40.57 -1.71 -5.14
N ILE A 621 39.78 -1.03 -5.97
CA ILE A 621 39.95 -1.14 -7.43
C ILE A 621 41.08 -0.23 -7.90
N GLU A 622 41.62 -0.52 -9.08
CA GLU A 622 42.70 0.26 -9.69
C GLU A 622 42.29 1.72 -10.00
N HIS A 623 40.99 2.00 -10.06
CA HIS A 623 40.43 3.28 -10.44
C HIS A 623 40.24 4.22 -9.27
N GLY A 624 40.70 5.45 -9.45
CA GLY A 624 40.32 6.59 -8.63
C GLY A 624 39.28 7.47 -9.33
N TYR A 625 38.79 8.49 -8.63
CA TYR A 625 37.96 9.53 -9.22
C TYR A 625 38.35 10.95 -8.80
N VAL A 626 38.06 11.91 -9.68
CA VAL A 626 38.13 13.36 -9.43
C VAL A 626 36.83 13.99 -9.92
N GLU A 627 36.31 14.94 -9.16
CA GLU A 627 35.11 15.70 -9.49
C GLU A 627 35.46 17.07 -10.06
N LEU A 628 34.79 17.44 -11.15
CA LEU A 628 34.81 18.75 -11.78
C LEU A 628 33.37 19.27 -11.89
N ASN A 629 33.21 20.50 -12.39
CA ASN A 629 31.89 21.08 -12.62
C ASN A 629 31.85 21.84 -13.93
N ILE A 630 30.76 21.70 -14.69
CA ILE A 630 30.45 22.56 -15.83
C ILE A 630 29.44 23.59 -15.35
N MET A 631 29.77 24.87 -15.56
CA MET A 631 28.92 25.99 -15.16
C MET A 631 27.77 26.22 -16.16
N ALA A 632 26.76 26.98 -15.75
CA ALA A 632 25.72 27.43 -16.67
C ALA A 632 26.33 28.26 -17.82
N ASN A 633 25.70 28.21 -18.99
CA ASN A 633 26.13 28.98 -20.16
C ASN A 633 25.86 30.50 -19.98
N ASN A 634 26.31 31.31 -20.94
CA ASN A 634 26.17 32.78 -20.90
C ASN A 634 24.72 33.29 -20.79
N ASN A 635 23.73 32.46 -21.12
CA ASN A 635 22.31 32.79 -20.99
C ASN A 635 21.71 32.34 -19.64
N ASN A 636 22.56 31.99 -18.66
CA ASN A 636 22.14 31.35 -17.40
C ASN A 636 21.27 30.11 -17.65
N ASP A 637 21.63 29.29 -18.64
CA ASP A 637 20.96 28.03 -18.94
C ASP A 637 21.93 26.84 -18.95
N PHE A 638 21.40 25.62 -19.02
CA PHE A 638 22.24 24.42 -19.04
C PHE A 638 23.21 24.44 -20.24
N ALA A 639 24.48 24.14 -19.99
CA ALA A 639 25.50 24.04 -21.04
C ALA A 639 25.41 22.75 -21.88
N LEU A 640 24.69 21.75 -21.36
CA LEU A 640 24.42 20.44 -21.97
C LEU A 640 22.94 20.08 -21.78
N GLU A 641 22.46 19.03 -22.44
CA GLU A 641 21.09 18.55 -22.24
C GLU A 641 20.87 18.05 -20.80
N ALA A 642 19.99 18.70 -20.04
CA ALA A 642 19.80 18.39 -18.62
C ALA A 642 19.20 17.01 -18.35
N ASN A 643 18.31 16.53 -19.23
CA ASN A 643 17.47 15.36 -18.99
C ASN A 643 18.10 14.02 -19.42
N VAL A 644 19.44 13.96 -19.47
CA VAL A 644 20.19 12.75 -19.81
C VAL A 644 21.40 12.56 -18.91
N PHE A 645 21.82 11.30 -18.79
CA PHE A 645 23.09 10.94 -18.17
C PHE A 645 24.19 10.98 -19.23
N HIS A 646 25.10 11.93 -19.13
CA HIS A 646 26.21 12.06 -20.07
C HIS A 646 27.33 11.09 -19.73
N LEU A 647 27.84 10.36 -20.73
CA LEU A 647 28.90 9.36 -20.58
C LEU A 647 29.92 9.48 -21.72
N TRP A 648 31.20 9.61 -21.40
CA TRP A 648 32.31 9.58 -22.35
C TRP A 648 33.20 8.34 -22.08
N PRO A 649 32.92 7.18 -22.70
CA PRO A 649 33.70 5.98 -22.48
C PRO A 649 34.98 5.99 -23.32
N ARG A 650 36.14 5.61 -22.74
CA ARG A 650 37.45 5.56 -23.43
C ARG A 650 38.20 4.24 -23.24
N GLY A 651 37.47 3.16 -22.95
CA GLY A 651 38.11 1.92 -22.52
C GLY A 651 38.63 2.15 -21.11
N HIS A 652 39.94 2.30 -20.91
CA HIS A 652 40.54 2.28 -19.57
C HIS A 652 40.07 3.37 -18.59
N PHE A 653 39.47 4.46 -19.06
CA PHE A 653 38.94 5.55 -18.25
C PHE A 653 37.62 6.08 -18.82
N THR A 654 36.84 6.78 -18.01
CA THR A 654 35.53 7.31 -18.41
C THR A 654 35.22 8.62 -17.71
N LEU A 655 34.47 9.49 -18.38
CA LEU A 655 33.92 10.72 -17.81
C LEU A 655 32.40 10.58 -17.75
N ILE A 656 31.78 11.08 -16.68
CA ILE A 656 30.32 11.19 -16.57
C ILE A 656 29.92 12.60 -16.17
N ALA A 657 28.72 13.04 -16.55
CA ALA A 657 28.15 14.29 -16.07
C ALA A 657 26.67 14.14 -15.72
N LEU A 658 26.28 14.68 -14.57
CA LEU A 658 24.91 14.70 -14.08
C LEU A 658 24.47 16.15 -13.83
N ALA A 659 23.28 16.48 -14.31
CA ALA A 659 22.69 17.81 -14.19
C ALA A 659 22.23 18.12 -12.75
N ASN A 660 22.47 19.36 -12.33
CA ASN A 660 21.96 19.94 -11.10
C ASN A 660 20.79 20.89 -11.39
N LYS A 661 19.96 21.14 -10.37
CA LYS A 661 18.81 22.05 -10.49
C LYS A 661 19.21 23.52 -10.68
N ASP A 662 20.41 23.90 -10.22
CA ASP A 662 21.01 25.23 -10.43
C ASP A 662 21.62 25.42 -11.83
N LYS A 663 21.34 24.49 -12.75
CA LYS A 663 21.79 24.48 -14.14
C LYS A 663 23.27 24.21 -14.36
N THR A 664 23.99 23.78 -13.32
CA THR A 664 25.35 23.26 -13.43
C THR A 664 25.34 21.75 -13.71
N PHE A 665 26.49 21.18 -14.08
CA PHE A 665 26.70 19.73 -14.10
C PHE A 665 27.85 19.35 -13.19
N THR A 666 27.65 18.33 -12.37
CA THR A 666 28.74 17.66 -11.66
C THR A 666 29.33 16.61 -12.58
N VAL A 667 30.61 16.79 -12.88
CA VAL A 667 31.39 15.93 -13.77
C VAL A 667 32.31 15.06 -12.93
N THR A 668 32.43 13.78 -13.27
CA THR A 668 33.33 12.86 -12.56
C THR A 668 34.17 12.08 -13.56
N ILE A 669 35.49 12.16 -13.43
CA ILE A 669 36.42 11.30 -14.17
C ILE A 669 36.75 10.08 -13.33
N PHE A 670 36.68 8.91 -13.94
CA PHE A 670 37.16 7.65 -13.38
C PHE A 670 38.31 7.13 -14.24
N ALA A 671 39.48 6.99 -13.64
CA ALA A 671 40.68 6.50 -14.33
C ALA A 671 41.54 5.66 -13.37
N PRO A 672 42.36 4.73 -13.89
CA PRO A 672 43.37 4.04 -13.09
C PRO A 672 44.29 5.06 -12.42
N PHE A 673 44.77 4.78 -11.21
CA PHE A 673 45.76 5.64 -10.55
C PHE A 673 47.01 5.88 -11.42
N SER A 674 47.44 4.88 -12.19
CA SER A 674 48.55 5.00 -13.14
C SER A 674 48.31 6.03 -14.25
N GLU A 675 47.07 6.18 -14.72
CA GLU A 675 46.70 7.20 -15.72
C GLU A 675 46.72 8.61 -15.10
N PHE A 676 46.25 8.74 -13.86
CA PHE A 676 46.35 10.01 -13.12
C PHE A 676 47.82 10.42 -12.94
N GLU A 677 48.67 9.50 -12.49
CA GLU A 677 50.10 9.73 -12.28
C GLU A 677 50.84 10.09 -13.57
N LYS A 678 50.53 9.40 -14.67
CA LYS A 678 51.24 9.56 -15.94
C LYS A 678 50.76 10.75 -16.78
N HIS A 679 49.46 11.04 -16.75
CA HIS A 679 48.84 11.98 -17.69
C HIS A 679 48.12 13.15 -17.03
N MET A 680 47.97 13.17 -15.70
CA MET A 680 47.21 14.23 -14.99
C MET A 680 47.96 14.80 -13.77
N SER A 681 49.28 14.59 -13.68
CA SER A 681 50.10 15.06 -12.56
C SER A 681 50.60 16.50 -12.70
N ASN A 682 50.54 17.08 -13.90
CA ASN A 682 50.93 18.47 -14.14
C ASN A 682 49.98 19.17 -15.11
N THR A 683 50.03 20.50 -15.11
CA THR A 683 49.13 21.39 -15.86
C THR A 683 49.10 21.11 -17.36
N ASN A 684 50.24 20.93 -18.01
CA ASN A 684 50.29 20.75 -19.46
C ASN A 684 49.73 19.38 -19.86
N ASP A 685 50.09 18.33 -19.11
CA ASP A 685 49.66 16.97 -19.41
C ASP A 685 48.16 16.79 -19.16
N VAL A 686 47.61 17.35 -18.07
CA VAL A 686 46.16 17.24 -17.81
C VAL A 686 45.34 17.98 -18.87
N LEU A 687 45.77 19.16 -19.31
CA LEU A 687 45.08 19.89 -20.37
C LEU A 687 45.12 19.13 -21.69
N LYS A 688 46.29 18.61 -22.06
CA LYS A 688 46.46 17.79 -23.27
C LYS A 688 45.62 16.51 -23.20
N PHE A 689 45.59 15.86 -22.04
CA PHE A 689 44.80 14.65 -21.82
C PHE A 689 43.31 14.90 -22.03
N PHE A 690 42.75 15.99 -21.47
CA PHE A 690 41.35 16.34 -21.66
C PHE A 690 41.06 16.78 -23.10
N GLU A 691 41.96 17.54 -23.74
CA GLU A 691 41.79 17.98 -25.13
C GLU A 691 41.77 16.79 -26.12
N GLU A 692 42.67 15.81 -25.94
CA GLU A 692 42.77 14.65 -26.84
C GLU A 692 41.67 13.60 -26.62
N ASN A 693 41.19 13.46 -25.38
CA ASN A 693 40.25 12.39 -25.03
C ASN A 693 38.81 12.90 -24.85
N PHE A 694 38.61 14.13 -24.42
CA PHE A 694 37.29 14.70 -24.14
C PHE A 694 37.15 16.11 -24.72
N PRO A 695 37.33 16.29 -26.04
CA PRO A 695 37.46 17.62 -26.66
C PRO A 695 36.25 18.53 -26.43
N ASP A 696 35.04 17.97 -26.43
CA ASP A 696 33.79 18.68 -26.15
C ASP A 696 33.66 19.06 -24.66
N ALA A 697 33.97 18.13 -23.75
CA ALA A 697 33.96 18.44 -22.32
C ALA A 697 35.07 19.42 -21.92
N TYR A 698 36.23 19.35 -22.57
CA TYR A 698 37.36 20.27 -22.36
C TYR A 698 36.96 21.73 -22.64
N GLN A 699 36.24 21.96 -23.74
CA GLN A 699 35.72 23.29 -24.09
C GLN A 699 34.73 23.83 -23.05
N LEU A 700 33.88 22.96 -22.50
CA LEU A 700 32.85 23.33 -21.52
C LEU A 700 33.40 23.54 -20.10
N LEU A 701 34.39 22.73 -19.70
CA LEU A 701 35.02 22.83 -18.39
C LEU A 701 35.92 24.07 -18.28
N GLY A 702 36.61 24.42 -19.36
CA GLY A 702 37.57 25.53 -19.39
C GLY A 702 38.92 25.15 -18.77
N LYS A 703 39.99 25.72 -19.33
CA LYS A 703 41.38 25.36 -18.98
C LYS A 703 41.69 25.66 -17.52
N ASP A 704 41.33 26.84 -17.05
CA ASP A 704 41.66 27.31 -15.70
C ASP A 704 41.01 26.44 -14.62
N HIS A 705 39.77 26.02 -14.82
CA HIS A 705 39.04 25.18 -13.87
C HIS A 705 39.60 23.77 -13.77
N ILE A 706 39.99 23.17 -14.91
CA ILE A 706 40.66 21.86 -14.93
C ILE A 706 41.97 21.95 -14.13
N VAL A 707 42.78 22.97 -14.37
CA VAL A 707 44.08 23.15 -13.70
C VAL A 707 43.91 23.40 -12.20
N ASP A 708 43.02 24.32 -11.80
CA ASP A 708 42.73 24.58 -10.38
C ASP A 708 42.29 23.31 -9.65
N THR A 709 41.37 22.55 -10.26
CA THR A 709 40.81 21.35 -9.65
C THR A 709 41.88 20.29 -9.42
N PHE A 710 42.69 19.97 -10.43
CA PHE A 710 43.74 18.94 -10.31
C PHE A 710 44.93 19.37 -9.43
N ASN A 711 45.18 20.67 -9.28
CA ASN A 711 46.17 21.17 -8.33
C ASN A 711 45.70 21.05 -6.87
N ARG A 712 44.39 21.19 -6.63
CA ARG A 712 43.81 21.18 -5.28
C ARG A 712 43.38 19.79 -4.82
N VAL A 713 42.89 18.95 -5.74
CA VAL A 713 42.21 17.69 -5.41
C VAL A 713 43.03 16.50 -5.91
N LYS A 714 43.37 15.59 -5.00
CA LYS A 714 43.98 14.31 -5.35
C LYS A 714 42.91 13.28 -5.72
N PRO A 715 43.19 12.37 -6.68
CA PRO A 715 42.30 11.26 -7.01
C PRO A 715 41.92 10.44 -5.78
N GLN A 716 40.63 10.13 -5.64
CA GLN A 716 40.08 9.41 -4.49
C GLN A 716 39.89 7.93 -4.80
N PRO A 717 40.23 7.01 -3.89
CA PRO A 717 40.09 5.57 -4.11
C PRO A 717 38.63 5.12 -4.03
N LEU A 718 38.33 4.04 -4.76
CA LEU A 718 37.05 3.35 -4.74
C LEU A 718 37.22 1.98 -4.10
N VAL A 719 36.28 1.60 -3.23
CA VAL A 719 36.36 0.37 -2.44
C VAL A 719 35.09 -0.46 -2.58
N SER A 720 35.24 -1.77 -2.69
CA SER A 720 34.18 -2.75 -2.53
C SER A 720 34.38 -3.49 -1.22
N ILE A 721 33.33 -3.52 -0.39
CA ILE A 721 33.28 -4.22 0.89
C ILE A 721 32.06 -5.12 0.91
N LYS A 722 32.27 -6.38 1.29
CA LYS A 722 31.21 -7.32 1.61
C LYS A 722 31.48 -7.90 2.99
N CYS A 723 30.42 -8.05 3.79
CA CYS A 723 30.53 -8.78 5.04
C CYS A 723 29.30 -9.64 5.32
N ALA A 724 29.43 -10.62 6.20
CA ALA A 724 28.34 -11.46 6.68
C ALA A 724 28.72 -12.12 8.01
N PRO A 725 27.81 -12.20 9.00
CA PRO A 725 26.44 -11.66 9.01
C PRO A 725 26.40 -10.11 9.06
N HIS A 726 25.20 -9.54 8.95
CA HIS A 726 24.98 -8.10 9.17
C HIS A 726 24.54 -7.80 10.62
N HIS A 727 24.04 -8.79 11.36
CA HIS A 727 23.63 -8.65 12.76
C HIS A 727 24.62 -9.30 13.72
N PHE A 728 24.66 -8.77 14.95
CA PHE A 728 25.47 -9.30 16.04
C PHE A 728 24.72 -9.15 17.36
N PHE A 729 25.03 -10.04 18.30
CA PHE A 729 24.35 -10.12 19.59
C PHE A 729 22.82 -10.22 19.39
N ASP A 730 22.06 -9.59 20.27
CA ASP A 730 20.60 -9.47 20.27
C ASP A 730 20.12 -8.07 19.85
N ASN A 731 21.03 -7.10 19.70
CA ASN A 731 20.69 -5.69 19.53
C ASN A 731 21.51 -4.92 18.48
N LEU A 732 22.44 -5.54 17.71
CA LEU A 732 23.29 -4.79 16.77
C LEU A 732 23.02 -5.17 15.31
N LEU A 733 22.90 -4.15 14.44
CA LEU A 733 22.73 -4.34 13.00
C LEU A 733 23.54 -3.36 12.14
N LEU A 734 24.30 -3.88 11.16
CA LEU A 734 25.00 -3.10 10.13
C LEU A 734 24.07 -2.80 8.94
N MET A 735 24.07 -1.56 8.44
CA MET A 735 23.26 -1.14 7.29
C MET A 735 23.99 -0.17 6.34
N GLY A 736 23.57 -0.15 5.07
CA GLY A 736 24.16 0.69 4.04
C GLY A 736 25.65 0.37 3.81
N ASP A 737 26.44 1.39 3.51
CA ASP A 737 27.88 1.22 3.23
C ASP A 737 28.67 0.61 4.40
N ALA A 738 28.15 0.65 5.64
CA ALA A 738 28.77 -0.06 6.76
C ALA A 738 28.73 -1.59 6.55
N ALA A 739 27.66 -2.11 5.95
CA ALA A 739 27.50 -3.52 5.61
C ALA A 739 27.99 -3.88 4.20
N HIS A 740 27.78 -2.99 3.21
CA HIS A 740 28.02 -3.30 1.80
C HIS A 740 28.46 -2.09 0.96
N ALA A 741 29.63 -1.51 1.28
CA ALA A 741 30.20 -0.47 0.42
C ALA A 741 30.48 -1.03 -0.99
N MET A 742 30.00 -0.34 -2.02
CA MET A 742 30.14 -0.77 -3.41
C MET A 742 30.70 0.34 -4.29
N VAL A 743 31.28 -0.06 -5.41
CA VAL A 743 31.76 0.87 -6.43
C VAL A 743 30.57 1.63 -7.07
N PRO A 744 30.75 2.91 -7.44
CA PRO A 744 29.63 3.80 -7.81
C PRO A 744 29.06 3.56 -9.21
N PHE A 745 29.51 2.54 -9.94
CA PHE A 745 29.23 2.38 -11.37
C PHE A 745 27.76 2.03 -11.69
N TYR A 746 26.99 1.48 -10.75
CA TYR A 746 25.54 1.23 -10.97
C TYR A 746 24.64 2.36 -10.42
N GLY A 747 25.19 3.30 -9.65
CA GLY A 747 24.39 4.29 -8.92
C GLY A 747 23.47 3.69 -7.86
N GLN A 748 23.75 2.48 -7.36
CA GLN A 748 22.85 1.76 -6.43
C GLN A 748 23.25 1.82 -4.96
N GLY A 749 24.42 2.34 -4.58
CA GLY A 749 24.83 2.40 -3.16
C GLY A 749 23.79 3.07 -2.25
N MET A 750 23.41 4.32 -2.58
CA MET A 750 22.36 5.04 -1.88
C MET A 750 21.00 4.30 -1.93
N ASN A 751 20.59 3.85 -3.13
CA ASN A 751 19.29 3.19 -3.32
C ASN A 751 19.20 1.87 -2.54
N CYS A 752 20.29 1.11 -2.45
CA CYS A 752 20.42 -0.11 -1.68
C CYS A 752 20.35 0.20 -0.17
N GLY A 753 21.10 1.18 0.32
CA GLY A 753 21.02 1.61 1.73
C GLY A 753 19.65 2.15 2.13
N PHE A 754 18.95 2.81 1.20
CA PHE A 754 17.54 3.21 1.38
C PHE A 754 16.60 2.01 1.46
N GLU A 755 16.79 1.04 0.58
CA GLU A 755 16.02 -0.20 0.60
C GLU A 755 16.30 -1.04 1.85
N ASP A 756 17.51 -1.02 2.41
CA ASP A 756 17.83 -1.66 3.69
C ASP A 756 16.89 -1.20 4.81
N CYS A 757 16.72 0.13 4.93
CA CYS A 757 15.87 0.75 5.94
C CYS A 757 14.41 0.32 5.76
N LEU A 758 13.93 0.32 4.52
CA LEU A 758 12.57 -0.08 4.18
C LEU A 758 12.33 -1.57 4.45
N VAL A 759 13.24 -2.44 4.02
CA VAL A 759 13.16 -3.89 4.25
C VAL A 759 13.17 -4.20 5.74
N PHE A 760 14.02 -3.53 6.52
CA PHE A 760 14.04 -3.75 7.97
C PHE A 760 12.77 -3.26 8.65
N SER A 761 12.23 -2.10 8.25
CA SER A 761 10.93 -1.63 8.72
C SER A 761 9.81 -2.64 8.43
N GLU A 762 9.78 -3.21 7.22
CA GLU A 762 8.82 -4.26 6.81
C GLU A 762 9.01 -5.56 7.63
N ILE A 763 10.23 -5.88 8.07
CA ILE A 763 10.51 -7.04 8.92
C ILE A 763 10.08 -6.78 10.36
N LEU A 764 10.38 -5.61 10.93
CA LEU A 764 9.97 -5.22 12.27
C LEU A 764 8.44 -5.26 12.43
N GLU A 765 7.69 -4.82 11.42
CA GLU A 765 6.22 -4.92 11.42
C GLU A 765 5.70 -6.36 11.51
N LYS A 766 6.45 -7.33 10.96
CA LYS A 766 6.09 -8.75 11.02
C LYS A 766 6.53 -9.41 12.31
N CYS A 767 7.67 -8.99 12.86
CA CYS A 767 8.27 -9.59 14.06
C CYS A 767 7.68 -9.02 15.37
N GLY A 768 7.16 -7.79 15.37
CA GLY A 768 6.73 -7.08 16.58
C GLY A 768 7.93 -6.67 17.44
N ASP A 769 7.79 -6.74 18.76
CA ASP A 769 8.83 -6.35 19.73
C ASP A 769 10.03 -7.33 19.82
N ARG A 770 10.08 -8.34 18.94
CA ARG A 770 11.13 -9.36 18.92
C ARG A 770 12.31 -8.89 18.06
N ILE A 771 13.10 -7.99 18.62
CA ILE A 771 14.30 -7.42 17.97
C ILE A 771 15.31 -8.48 17.53
N PRO A 772 15.66 -9.49 18.36
CA PRO A 772 16.60 -10.55 17.94
C PRO A 772 16.13 -11.29 16.69
N ASP A 773 14.84 -11.65 16.63
CA ASP A 773 14.23 -12.32 15.48
C ASP A 773 14.29 -11.43 14.22
N ALA A 774 14.06 -10.12 14.40
CA ALA A 774 14.05 -9.16 13.30
C ALA A 774 15.43 -8.96 12.68
N ILE A 775 16.48 -8.75 13.48
CA ILE A 775 17.85 -8.55 12.98
C ILE A 775 18.43 -9.82 12.34
N GLU A 776 18.07 -11.00 12.86
CA GLU A 776 18.45 -12.27 12.27
C GLU A 776 17.75 -12.48 10.92
N THR A 777 16.43 -12.24 10.86
CA THR A 777 15.63 -12.33 9.62
C THR A 777 16.16 -11.37 8.55
N TYR A 778 16.47 -10.14 8.94
CA TYR A 778 17.07 -9.15 8.05
C TYR A 778 18.39 -9.65 7.46
N THR A 779 19.26 -10.22 8.29
CA THR A 779 20.52 -10.77 7.81
C THR A 779 20.31 -11.92 6.81
N LYS A 780 19.40 -12.85 7.11
CA LYS A 780 19.10 -14.00 6.26
C LYS A 780 18.63 -13.58 4.87
N CYS A 781 17.78 -12.56 4.76
CA CYS A 781 17.29 -12.10 3.47
C CYS A 781 18.23 -11.10 2.77
N ARG A 782 18.89 -10.20 3.51
CA ARG A 782 19.53 -9.03 2.90
C ARG A 782 20.98 -9.23 2.49
N VAL A 783 21.73 -10.12 3.15
CA VAL A 783 23.15 -10.37 2.82
C VAL A 783 23.31 -10.81 1.35
N LYS A 784 22.49 -11.77 0.89
CA LYS A 784 22.54 -12.29 -0.49
C LYS A 784 22.30 -11.16 -1.51
N ASP A 785 21.32 -10.32 -1.26
CA ASP A 785 20.97 -9.19 -2.12
C ASP A 785 22.06 -8.11 -2.12
N ALA A 786 22.59 -7.75 -0.96
CA ALA A 786 23.66 -6.77 -0.79
C ALA A 786 24.95 -7.20 -1.51
N HIS A 787 25.32 -8.48 -1.40
CA HIS A 787 26.46 -9.05 -2.12
C HIS A 787 26.20 -9.04 -3.63
N THR A 788 24.99 -9.41 -4.04
CA THR A 788 24.61 -9.46 -5.46
C THR A 788 24.67 -8.08 -6.13
N ILE A 789 24.17 -7.03 -5.48
CA ILE A 789 24.25 -5.69 -6.08
C ILE A 789 25.69 -5.16 -6.12
N ASN A 790 26.51 -5.53 -5.13
CA ASN A 790 27.93 -5.18 -5.15
C ASN A 790 28.66 -5.86 -6.33
N ASP A 791 28.35 -7.13 -6.60
CA ASP A 791 28.82 -7.84 -7.80
C ASP A 791 28.33 -7.21 -9.10
N LEU A 792 27.04 -6.83 -9.16
CA LEU A 792 26.47 -6.15 -10.32
C LEU A 792 27.13 -4.78 -10.54
N ALA A 793 27.48 -4.05 -9.48
CA ALA A 793 28.20 -2.78 -9.58
C ALA A 793 29.60 -2.95 -10.17
N MET A 794 30.32 -4.00 -9.76
CA MET A 794 31.59 -4.39 -10.38
C MET A 794 31.42 -4.86 -11.82
N TYR A 795 30.35 -5.58 -12.16
CA TYR A 795 30.06 -5.95 -13.54
C TYR A 795 29.74 -4.73 -14.43
N ASN A 796 28.96 -3.77 -13.91
CA ASN A 796 28.56 -2.58 -14.67
C ASN A 796 29.71 -1.60 -14.91
N TYR A 797 30.77 -1.70 -14.12
CA TYR A 797 32.03 -1.04 -14.43
C TYR A 797 32.57 -1.47 -15.81
N GLU A 798 32.71 -2.78 -16.05
CA GLU A 798 33.14 -3.31 -17.36
C GLU A 798 32.17 -2.89 -18.48
N GLU A 799 30.87 -2.78 -18.17
CA GLU A 799 29.88 -2.25 -19.10
C GLU A 799 30.17 -0.80 -19.51
N LEU A 800 30.28 0.11 -18.54
CA LEU A 800 30.49 1.54 -18.79
C LEU A 800 31.86 1.85 -19.40
N LYS A 801 32.84 1.00 -19.11
CA LYS A 801 34.22 1.10 -19.57
C LYS A 801 34.34 0.80 -21.07
N ASP A 802 33.82 -0.34 -21.51
CA ASP A 802 34.08 -0.87 -22.86
C ASP A 802 32.85 -1.46 -23.56
N LEU A 803 32.01 -2.25 -22.87
CA LEU A 803 30.93 -3.00 -23.54
C LEU A 803 29.91 -2.10 -24.27
N VAL A 804 29.69 -0.87 -23.79
CA VAL A 804 28.80 0.11 -24.46
C VAL A 804 29.23 0.46 -25.89
N ASN A 805 30.51 0.24 -26.25
CA ASN A 805 31.02 0.47 -27.59
C ASN A 805 30.81 -0.73 -28.54
N HIS A 806 30.66 -1.96 -28.01
CA HIS A 806 30.57 -3.19 -28.80
C HIS A 806 29.21 -3.38 -29.49
N SER A 807 29.23 -3.80 -30.76
CA SER A 807 28.01 -4.03 -31.55
C SER A 807 27.14 -5.17 -31.01
N SER A 808 27.74 -6.23 -30.46
CA SER A 808 27.03 -7.36 -29.85
C SER A 808 26.21 -6.93 -28.64
N TYR A 809 26.77 -6.06 -27.79
CA TYR A 809 26.08 -5.50 -26.64
C TYR A 809 24.90 -4.61 -27.07
N LYS A 810 25.10 -3.72 -28.06
CA LYS A 810 24.03 -2.89 -28.63
C LYS A 810 22.89 -3.73 -29.21
N LEU A 811 23.22 -4.81 -29.91
CA LEU A 811 22.23 -5.75 -30.47
C LEU A 811 21.45 -6.46 -29.36
N ARG A 812 22.15 -6.97 -28.32
CA ARG A 812 21.50 -7.61 -27.17
C ARG A 812 20.55 -6.65 -26.46
N LYS A 813 20.95 -5.39 -26.25
CA LYS A 813 20.10 -4.39 -25.60
C LYS A 813 18.86 -4.05 -26.43
N LYS A 814 18.99 -3.91 -27.76
CA LYS A 814 17.85 -3.75 -28.67
C LYS A 814 16.90 -4.94 -28.60
N PHE A 815 17.44 -6.16 -28.57
CA PHE A 815 16.65 -7.37 -28.40
C PHE A 815 15.92 -7.42 -27.05
N ASP A 816 16.62 -7.14 -25.94
CA ASP A 816 16.02 -7.13 -24.60
C ASP A 816 14.88 -6.10 -24.50
N LEU A 817 15.05 -4.91 -25.09
CA LEU A 817 14.00 -3.89 -25.16
C LEU A 817 12.82 -4.31 -26.05
N PHE A 818 13.08 -4.95 -27.19
CA PHE A 818 12.04 -5.48 -28.07
C PHE A 818 11.22 -6.59 -27.38
N MET A 819 11.90 -7.54 -26.74
CA MET A 819 11.24 -8.61 -25.99
C MET A 819 10.49 -8.09 -24.79
N ASN A 820 11.00 -7.07 -24.09
CA ASN A 820 10.27 -6.40 -23.02
C ASN A 820 9.00 -5.72 -23.54
N LYS A 821 9.03 -5.14 -24.75
CA LYS A 821 7.84 -4.56 -25.36
C LYS A 821 6.78 -5.63 -25.69
N LEU A 822 7.19 -6.81 -26.14
CA LEU A 822 6.27 -7.92 -26.45
C LEU A 822 5.77 -8.67 -25.20
N PHE A 823 6.64 -8.84 -24.19
CA PHE A 823 6.38 -9.63 -22.99
C PHE A 823 6.78 -8.86 -21.72
N PRO A 824 6.09 -7.74 -21.38
CA PRO A 824 6.53 -6.80 -20.35
C PRO A 824 6.62 -7.39 -18.94
N ASN A 825 5.81 -8.40 -18.64
CA ASN A 825 5.81 -9.05 -17.33
C ASN A 825 6.78 -10.24 -17.22
N SER A 826 7.29 -10.75 -18.36
CA SER A 826 8.09 -11.98 -18.41
C SER A 826 9.53 -11.75 -18.87
N TRP A 827 9.80 -10.72 -19.68
CA TRP A 827 11.13 -10.39 -20.19
C TRP A 827 11.54 -8.96 -19.83
N ILE A 828 11.94 -8.74 -18.58
CA ILE A 828 12.41 -7.44 -18.13
C ILE A 828 13.95 -7.38 -18.25
N PRO A 829 14.55 -6.34 -18.87
CA PRO A 829 15.99 -6.21 -18.98
C PRO A 829 16.67 -6.10 -17.60
N LEU A 830 17.92 -6.56 -17.50
CA LEU A 830 18.70 -6.53 -16.24
C LEU A 830 18.70 -5.13 -15.60
N TYR A 831 19.06 -4.11 -16.39
CA TYR A 831 19.11 -2.74 -15.90
C TYR A 831 17.75 -2.24 -15.38
N SER A 832 16.66 -2.57 -16.08
CA SER A 832 15.30 -2.20 -15.67
C SER A 832 14.88 -2.90 -14.38
N MET A 833 15.19 -4.19 -14.20
CA MET A 833 14.91 -4.92 -12.95
C MET A 833 15.67 -4.35 -11.75
N VAL A 834 16.93 -3.93 -11.94
CA VAL A 834 17.70 -3.31 -10.86
C VAL A 834 17.19 -1.91 -10.53
N THR A 835 16.94 -1.10 -11.57
CA THR A 835 16.74 0.36 -11.44
C THR A 835 15.28 0.75 -11.24
N PHE A 836 14.34 0.06 -11.89
CA PHE A 836 12.94 0.46 -11.98
C PHE A 836 11.96 -0.47 -11.26
N THR A 837 12.46 -1.53 -10.61
CA THR A 837 11.64 -2.41 -9.75
C THR A 837 12.25 -2.57 -8.36
N ARG A 838 11.50 -3.21 -7.46
CA ARG A 838 11.96 -3.68 -6.14
C ARG A 838 12.18 -5.21 -6.09
N THR A 839 12.36 -5.86 -7.24
CA THR A 839 12.65 -7.32 -7.27
C THR A 839 13.97 -7.58 -6.52
N PRO A 840 14.04 -8.50 -5.53
CA PRO A 840 15.28 -8.79 -4.81
C PRO A 840 16.48 -8.95 -5.75
N TYR A 841 17.62 -8.31 -5.44
CA TYR A 841 18.78 -8.29 -6.35
C TYR A 841 19.26 -9.69 -6.73
N SER A 842 19.19 -10.64 -5.80
CA SER A 842 19.52 -12.03 -6.05
C SER A 842 18.59 -12.70 -7.06
N GLU A 843 17.28 -12.43 -6.98
CA GLU A 843 16.28 -12.92 -7.94
C GLU A 843 16.49 -12.28 -9.33
N VAL A 844 16.92 -11.02 -9.39
CA VAL A 844 17.25 -10.33 -10.65
C VAL A 844 18.33 -11.08 -11.42
N VAL A 845 19.39 -11.54 -10.73
CA VAL A 845 20.46 -12.33 -11.35
C VAL A 845 19.96 -13.71 -11.79
N GLU A 846 19.10 -14.36 -11.00
CA GLU A 846 18.52 -15.66 -11.36
C GLU A 846 17.63 -15.54 -12.62
N LYS A 847 16.80 -14.49 -12.69
CA LYS A 847 16.01 -14.15 -13.88
C LYS A 847 16.88 -13.88 -15.10
N ARG A 848 17.98 -13.13 -14.93
CA ARG A 848 18.93 -12.88 -16.03
C ARG A 848 19.58 -14.16 -16.53
N LYS A 849 20.04 -15.04 -15.63
CA LYS A 849 20.59 -16.36 -16.00
C LYS A 849 19.59 -17.23 -16.76
N ARG A 850 18.30 -17.12 -16.45
CA ARG A 850 17.22 -17.80 -17.19
C ARG A 850 17.06 -17.22 -18.60
N GLN A 851 17.03 -15.90 -18.73
CA GLN A 851 16.97 -15.21 -20.04
C GLN A 851 18.16 -15.61 -20.93
N ASP A 852 19.37 -15.64 -20.38
CA ASP A 852 20.57 -16.01 -21.12
C ASP A 852 20.56 -17.48 -21.55
N ARG A 853 20.06 -18.40 -20.70
CA ARG A 853 19.86 -19.81 -21.08
C ARG A 853 18.87 -19.96 -22.23
N ILE A 854 17.73 -19.27 -22.17
CA ILE A 854 16.72 -19.31 -23.24
C ILE A 854 17.34 -18.84 -24.57
N LEU A 855 18.11 -17.75 -24.54
CA LEU A 855 18.73 -17.22 -25.75
C LEU A 855 19.79 -18.15 -26.33
N SER A 856 20.63 -18.75 -25.48
CA SER A 856 21.60 -19.74 -25.92
C SER A 856 20.91 -20.95 -26.55
N CYS A 857 19.79 -21.43 -25.98
CA CYS A 857 19.00 -22.51 -26.57
C CYS A 857 18.44 -22.12 -27.94
N VAL A 858 17.81 -20.94 -28.07
CA VAL A 858 17.24 -20.46 -29.34
C VAL A 858 18.33 -20.30 -30.40
N PHE A 859 19.46 -19.70 -30.05
CA PHE A 859 20.59 -19.50 -30.96
C PHE A 859 21.15 -20.84 -31.44
N ASN A 860 21.39 -21.79 -30.53
CA ASN A 860 21.87 -23.12 -30.87
C ASN A 860 20.88 -23.88 -31.76
N SER A 861 19.57 -23.80 -31.48
CA SER A 861 18.53 -24.42 -32.32
C SER A 861 18.50 -23.82 -33.73
N LEU A 862 18.60 -22.51 -33.87
CA LEU A 862 18.67 -21.83 -35.17
C LEU A 862 19.95 -22.19 -35.93
N SER A 863 21.10 -22.26 -35.26
CA SER A 863 22.36 -22.70 -35.86
C SER A 863 22.29 -24.15 -36.34
N CYS A 864 21.72 -25.06 -35.55
CA CYS A 864 21.50 -26.45 -35.95
C CYS A 864 20.55 -26.56 -37.16
N ALA A 865 19.46 -25.78 -37.17
CA ALA A 865 18.54 -25.74 -38.30
C ALA A 865 19.21 -25.20 -39.58
N ALA A 866 20.03 -24.15 -39.46
CA ALA A 866 20.79 -23.60 -40.59
C ALA A 866 21.84 -24.60 -41.12
N LEU A 867 22.56 -25.28 -40.23
CA LEU A 867 23.52 -26.34 -40.61
C LEU A 867 22.81 -27.52 -41.29
N ALA A 868 21.65 -27.94 -40.78
CA ALA A 868 20.83 -28.98 -41.41
C ALA A 868 20.33 -28.54 -42.79
N ALA A 869 19.87 -27.30 -42.94
CA ALA A 869 19.45 -26.74 -44.24
C ALA A 869 20.62 -26.67 -45.24
N MET A 870 21.81 -26.26 -44.79
CA MET A 870 23.02 -26.28 -45.62
C MET A 870 23.43 -27.71 -45.99
N ALA A 871 23.38 -28.67 -45.06
CA ALA A 871 23.68 -30.06 -45.34
C ALA A 871 22.71 -30.67 -46.37
N VAL A 872 21.42 -30.35 -46.28
CA VAL A 872 20.40 -30.74 -47.27
C VAL A 872 20.65 -30.08 -48.63
N ALA A 873 21.03 -28.79 -48.66
CA ALA A 873 21.36 -28.08 -49.89
C ALA A 873 22.62 -28.67 -50.57
N VAL A 874 23.66 -28.99 -49.79
CA VAL A 874 24.89 -29.64 -50.28
C VAL A 874 24.61 -31.06 -50.76
N TYR A 875 23.77 -31.83 -50.03
CA TYR A 875 23.35 -33.17 -50.46
C TYR A 875 22.58 -33.13 -51.78
N LYS A 876 21.62 -32.20 -51.93
CA LYS A 876 20.87 -31.99 -53.18
C LYS A 876 21.77 -31.57 -54.35
N ASN A 877 22.79 -30.73 -54.10
CA ASN A 877 23.74 -30.34 -55.13
C ASN A 877 24.72 -31.46 -55.52
N ARG A 878 25.07 -32.38 -54.59
CA ARG A 878 25.86 -33.58 -54.92
C ARG A 878 25.06 -34.65 -55.67
N ALA A 879 23.75 -34.71 -55.51
CA ALA A 879 22.88 -35.64 -56.24
C ALA A 879 22.61 -35.23 -57.70
N ASN A 880 23.03 -34.01 -58.10
CA ASN A 880 22.89 -33.46 -59.45
C ASN A 880 24.22 -33.44 -60.24
N PHE A 881 25.26 -34.15 -59.76
CA PHE A 881 26.53 -34.35 -60.46
C PHE A 881 26.78 -35.83 -60.76
#